data_AF-A0A1I2WTJ9-F1
#
_entry.id   AF-A0A1I2WTJ9-F1
#
_cell.length_a   1.000
_cell.length_b   1.000
_cell.length_c   1.000
_cell.angle_alpha   90.00
_cell.angle_beta   90.00
_cell.angle_gamma   90.00
#
_symmetry.space_group_name_H-M   'P 1'
#
loop_
_entity.id
_entity.type
_entity.pdbx_description
1 polymer ?
#
loop_
_entity_poly.entity_id
_entity_poly.type
_entity_poly.pdbx_seq_one_letter_code
_entity_poly.pdbx_strand_id
1 'polypeptide(L)'
;MNSYAFTLASSQIECAGCGVGRIRGVDCPDCGHRPQAWEIDALGLARRQAAHRAQALLTRSDTPLPAAPSDTAESLHADLFARVEEWTSAFLKAAAATTRAATQEAQDLEAAVHEFAELISLVQGADDRRPLRALVNAERELVGELASMTRAYLAVLVAATPLQAQKHGEAAQRHLDRAAEVARRAGDIAKTLNALTCERDVAQIQAGLLIRALEAYEVPDLLALDKAGRDELHQLTSSRGVDGSGLLFAVNRVLAESLFDGEQFRDVLRRAYTVFRSRPDVLRQLAANPLFESDFQQATWELFDGSMEAVHAVDNAVHSRQTGRALLGIASSLVEGPGQVIATVLLLTSGVKTAAYTNLRNENATKLVSTVQREPTLHGLLDGLDNDLRTGRAHALVRYEEESAVIERKSGTRIVAWPDVVDGVFQGYESIYACQVALLQALGELGFTGFGIGGLWRTLGMPAPQMTTILLQAMNCHDVTITAEMKRWRIEARTDGDTSLPTLIAMLTPYLPDDVDKLDFRAHQNGQTHTLAGPLALFREFSASTDDEDARMMAFLRLRLTWTYDDDPWLSTDVLRRWTAIQGAHVLEAEPAAAIARLRSLRDLATLAGDDALVWALSGVIRHKRLGSSSDARAELSQLEAWCVLSAALPEWW
;
A
#
# COMPACT_ATOMS: atom_id res chain seq x y z
N MET A 1 -18.14 15.72 19.71
CA MET A 1 -19.48 15.12 19.52
C MET A 1 -19.87 14.35 20.77
N ASN A 2 -20.67 14.93 21.69
CA ASN A 2 -21.06 14.30 22.98
C ASN A 2 -22.59 14.08 23.10
N SER A 3 -23.31 13.93 21.98
CA SER A 3 -24.78 14.10 21.98
C SER A 3 -25.61 12.89 22.42
N TYR A 4 -25.01 11.72 22.69
CA TYR A 4 -25.77 10.50 23.00
C TYR A 4 -25.28 9.81 24.28
N ALA A 5 -25.23 10.55 25.40
CA ALA A 5 -25.00 9.95 26.71
C ALA A 5 -26.22 9.10 27.12
N PHE A 6 -26.06 7.78 27.10
CA PHE A 6 -27.11 6.84 27.52
C PHE A 6 -27.24 6.84 29.06
N THR A 7 -28.32 7.44 29.57
CA THR A 7 -28.58 7.49 31.02
C THR A 7 -29.75 6.56 31.37
N LEU A 8 -29.49 5.58 32.25
CA LEU A 8 -30.52 4.68 32.77
C LEU A 8 -30.82 5.03 34.23
N ALA A 9 -31.99 5.61 34.49
CA ALA A 9 -32.49 5.77 35.85
C ALA A 9 -33.17 4.47 36.32
N SER A 10 -32.84 4.02 37.53
CA SER A 10 -33.51 2.87 38.15
C SER A 10 -33.63 3.04 39.66
N SER A 11 -34.77 2.64 40.23
CA SER A 11 -34.92 2.53 41.68
C SER A 11 -34.27 1.23 42.15
N GLN A 12 -33.28 1.32 43.04
CA GLN A 12 -32.65 0.17 43.66
C GLN A 12 -33.37 -0.22 44.95
N ILE A 13 -33.45 -1.53 45.22
CA ILE A 13 -33.93 -2.11 46.48
C ILE A 13 -32.98 -3.22 46.92
N GLU A 14 -32.94 -3.50 48.23
CA GLU A 14 -32.26 -4.69 48.75
C GLU A 14 -33.12 -5.94 48.54
N CYS A 15 -32.50 -7.04 48.14
CA CYS A 15 -33.21 -8.30 48.00
C CYS A 15 -33.67 -8.85 49.36
N ALA A 16 -34.95 -9.16 49.51
CA ALA A 16 -35.50 -9.78 50.71
C ALA A 16 -34.93 -11.18 51.03
N GLY A 17 -34.34 -11.87 50.04
CA GLY A 17 -33.73 -13.18 50.22
C GLY A 17 -32.27 -13.14 50.67
N CYS A 18 -31.42 -12.36 50.01
CA CYS A 18 -29.97 -12.34 50.24
C CYS A 18 -29.37 -10.97 50.59
N GLY A 19 -30.17 -9.89 50.65
CA GLY A 19 -29.72 -8.54 50.99
C GLY A 19 -28.99 -7.77 49.89
N VAL A 20 -28.67 -8.40 48.75
CA VAL A 20 -27.94 -7.72 47.66
C VAL A 20 -28.81 -6.71 46.92
N GLY A 21 -28.21 -5.56 46.58
CA GLY A 21 -28.86 -4.49 45.84
C GLY A 21 -29.22 -4.91 44.41
N ARG A 22 -30.48 -4.77 44.04
CA ARG A 22 -31.00 -5.06 42.69
C ARG A 22 -31.94 -3.96 42.21
N ILE A 23 -32.23 -3.95 40.92
CA ILE A 23 -33.25 -3.07 40.35
C ILE A 23 -34.64 -3.54 40.81
N ARG A 24 -35.47 -2.59 41.27
CA ARG A 24 -36.85 -2.86 41.68
C ARG A 24 -37.62 -3.58 40.57
N GLY A 25 -38.35 -4.63 40.94
CA GLY A 25 -39.17 -5.39 39.99
C GLY A 25 -38.39 -6.36 39.08
N VAL A 26 -37.12 -6.67 39.35
CA VAL A 26 -36.33 -7.72 38.66
C VAL A 26 -36.02 -8.87 39.60
N ASP A 27 -35.96 -10.11 39.11
CA ASP A 27 -35.47 -11.26 39.88
C ASP A 27 -34.06 -10.99 40.45
N CYS A 28 -33.82 -11.42 41.69
CA CYS A 28 -32.49 -11.26 42.28
C CYS A 28 -31.47 -12.13 41.53
N PRO A 29 -30.35 -11.55 41.04
CA PRO A 29 -29.35 -12.32 40.30
C PRO A 29 -28.63 -13.36 41.15
N ASP A 30 -28.56 -13.17 42.47
CA ASP A 30 -27.75 -14.03 43.36
C ASP A 30 -28.56 -15.19 43.96
N CYS A 31 -29.81 -14.94 44.35
CA CYS A 31 -30.64 -15.96 45.01
C CYS A 31 -31.93 -16.32 44.23
N GLY A 32 -32.17 -15.71 43.07
CA GLY A 32 -33.35 -15.97 42.25
C GLY A 32 -34.68 -15.50 42.88
N HIS A 33 -34.64 -14.75 43.97
CA HIS A 33 -35.85 -14.26 44.63
C HIS A 33 -36.65 -13.35 43.68
N ARG A 34 -37.89 -13.75 43.41
CA ARG A 34 -38.79 -13.05 42.50
C ARG A 34 -39.31 -11.75 43.12
N PRO A 35 -39.58 -10.72 42.31
CA PRO A 35 -40.13 -9.46 42.80
C PRO A 35 -41.54 -9.66 43.38
N GLN A 36 -41.80 -9.02 44.51
CA GLN A 36 -43.12 -9.00 45.14
C GLN A 36 -44.10 -8.09 44.36
N ALA A 37 -45.41 -8.27 44.54
CA ALA A 37 -46.42 -7.49 43.80
C ALA A 37 -46.30 -5.96 43.97
N TRP A 38 -45.81 -5.50 45.12
CA TRP A 38 -45.56 -4.08 45.39
C TRP A 38 -44.26 -3.56 44.77
N GLU A 39 -43.38 -4.43 44.29
CA GLU A 39 -42.16 -4.07 43.58
C GLU A 39 -42.38 -3.85 42.08
N ILE A 40 -43.59 -4.06 41.57
CA ILE A 40 -43.89 -3.91 40.15
C ILE A 40 -43.72 -2.44 39.75
N ASP A 41 -42.64 -2.18 39.03
CA ASP A 41 -42.39 -0.93 38.32
C ASP A 41 -42.95 -1.07 36.90
N ALA A 42 -44.11 -0.46 36.65
CA ALA A 42 -44.78 -0.53 35.34
C ALA A 42 -43.90 0.03 34.21
N LEU A 43 -43.10 1.07 34.50
CA LEU A 43 -42.19 1.69 33.55
C LEU A 43 -41.00 0.75 33.26
N GLY A 44 -40.39 0.20 34.31
CA GLY A 44 -39.33 -0.80 34.20
C GLY A 44 -39.79 -2.07 33.47
N LEU A 45 -41.04 -2.53 33.68
CA LEU A 45 -41.60 -3.66 32.97
C LEU A 45 -41.81 -3.36 31.48
N ALA A 46 -42.41 -2.21 31.14
CA ALA A 46 -42.65 -1.80 29.76
C ALA A 46 -41.33 -1.68 28.96
N ARG A 47 -40.31 -1.06 29.57
CA ARG A 47 -38.95 -0.97 29.02
C ARG A 47 -38.37 -2.34 28.68
N ARG A 48 -38.44 -3.29 29.62
CA ARG A 48 -37.91 -4.65 29.42
C ARG A 48 -38.68 -5.42 28.35
N GLN A 49 -39.99 -5.27 28.31
CA GLN A 49 -40.81 -5.90 27.28
C GLN A 49 -40.48 -5.34 25.88
N ALA A 50 -40.32 -4.03 25.74
CA ALA A 50 -39.90 -3.40 24.48
C ALA A 50 -38.53 -3.93 24.04
N ALA A 51 -37.56 -3.99 24.95
CA ALA A 51 -36.23 -4.52 24.65
C ALA A 51 -36.26 -6.00 24.24
N HIS A 52 -37.05 -6.84 24.92
CA HIS A 52 -37.21 -8.25 24.54
C HIS A 52 -37.91 -8.43 23.18
N ARG A 53 -38.93 -7.62 22.87
CA ARG A 53 -39.58 -7.64 21.55
C ARG A 53 -38.63 -7.21 20.45
N ALA A 54 -37.88 -6.13 20.66
CA ALA A 54 -36.83 -5.70 19.74
C ALA A 54 -35.75 -6.78 19.56
N GLN A 55 -35.31 -7.43 20.63
CA GLN A 55 -34.34 -8.54 20.54
C GLN A 55 -34.86 -9.74 19.74
N ALA A 56 -36.16 -10.04 19.83
CA ALA A 56 -36.80 -11.08 19.02
C ALA A 56 -36.81 -10.74 17.52
N LEU A 57 -36.85 -9.45 17.15
CA LEU A 57 -36.77 -9.03 15.74
C LEU A 57 -35.38 -9.27 15.15
N LEU A 58 -34.29 -9.04 15.90
CA LEU A 58 -32.92 -9.33 15.45
C LEU A 58 -32.63 -10.82 15.22
N THR A 59 -33.45 -11.71 15.77
CA THR A 59 -33.28 -13.16 15.67
C THR A 59 -34.22 -13.82 14.67
N ARG A 60 -35.17 -13.07 14.09
CA ARG A 60 -36.01 -13.56 13.00
C ARG A 60 -35.24 -13.54 11.69
N SER A 61 -34.99 -14.73 11.14
CA SER A 61 -34.33 -14.92 9.83
C SER A 61 -35.27 -14.77 8.63
N ASP A 62 -36.55 -14.42 8.84
CA ASP A 62 -37.61 -14.55 7.83
C ASP A 62 -37.91 -13.27 7.04
N THR A 63 -37.09 -12.21 7.14
CA THR A 63 -37.34 -11.00 6.35
C THR A 63 -37.07 -11.32 4.88
N PRO A 64 -38.11 -11.35 4.01
CA PRO A 64 -37.89 -11.61 2.59
C PRO A 64 -36.98 -10.51 2.04
N LEU A 65 -35.92 -10.92 1.33
CA LEU A 65 -35.03 -10.00 0.65
C LEU A 65 -35.88 -9.13 -0.29
N PRO A 66 -35.86 -7.78 -0.15
CA PRO A 66 -36.34 -6.94 -1.24
C PRO A 66 -35.58 -7.34 -2.51
N ALA A 67 -36.27 -7.43 -3.65
CA ALA A 67 -35.61 -7.69 -4.92
C ALA A 67 -34.49 -6.68 -5.08
N ALA A 68 -33.24 -7.15 -5.05
CA ALA A 68 -32.08 -6.27 -5.09
C ALA A 68 -32.21 -5.41 -6.35
N PRO A 69 -32.19 -4.07 -6.23
CA PRO A 69 -32.00 -3.26 -7.42
C PRO A 69 -30.71 -3.72 -8.09
N SER A 70 -30.79 -3.96 -9.40
CA SER A 70 -29.70 -4.38 -10.27
C SER A 70 -28.67 -3.27 -10.48
N ASP A 71 -28.45 -2.44 -9.47
CA ASP A 71 -27.65 -1.25 -9.55
C ASP A 71 -26.24 -1.52 -9.02
N THR A 72 -25.29 -0.80 -9.57
CA THR A 72 -23.85 -0.97 -9.36
C THR A 72 -23.48 -0.94 -7.88
N ALA A 73 -22.42 -1.63 -7.48
CA ALA A 73 -21.98 -1.72 -6.08
C ALA A 73 -21.76 -0.38 -5.37
N GLU A 74 -21.43 0.66 -6.13
CA GLU A 74 -21.30 2.04 -5.63
C GLU A 74 -22.64 2.57 -5.09
N SER A 75 -23.77 2.20 -5.72
CA SER A 75 -25.10 2.53 -5.21
C SER A 75 -25.40 1.80 -3.90
N LEU A 76 -25.04 0.51 -3.81
CA LEU A 76 -25.22 -0.28 -2.60
C LEU A 76 -24.46 0.33 -1.41
N HIS A 77 -23.20 0.72 -1.62
CA HIS A 77 -22.37 1.31 -0.58
C HIS A 77 -22.91 2.67 -0.11
N ALA A 78 -23.20 3.58 -1.05
CA ALA A 78 -23.72 4.91 -0.74
C ALA A 78 -25.08 4.81 -0.01
N ASP A 79 -25.96 3.93 -0.49
CA ASP A 79 -27.26 3.68 0.12
C ASP A 79 -27.12 3.06 1.52
N LEU A 80 -26.21 2.11 1.70
CA LEU A 80 -25.95 1.48 3.00
C LEU A 80 -25.47 2.53 4.00
N PHE A 81 -24.48 3.37 3.65
CA PHE A 81 -23.93 4.36 4.56
C PHE A 81 -24.94 5.43 4.93
N ALA A 82 -25.73 5.92 3.95
CA ALA A 82 -26.82 6.86 4.22
C ALA A 82 -27.86 6.25 5.19
N ARG A 83 -28.27 5.01 4.95
CA ARG A 83 -29.21 4.30 5.83
C ARG A 83 -28.64 4.04 7.21
N VAL A 84 -27.36 3.63 7.32
CA VAL A 84 -26.70 3.38 8.61
C VAL A 84 -26.57 4.66 9.43
N GLU A 85 -26.25 5.80 8.81
CA GLU A 85 -26.17 7.10 9.49
C GLU A 85 -27.53 7.50 10.09
N GLU A 86 -28.58 7.48 9.28
CA GLU A 86 -29.95 7.80 9.72
C GLU A 86 -30.43 6.82 10.80
N TRP A 87 -30.22 5.52 10.56
CA TRP A 87 -30.60 4.46 11.48
C TRP A 87 -29.89 4.56 12.82
N THR A 88 -28.57 4.80 12.86
CA THR A 88 -27.80 4.85 14.12
C THR A 88 -28.34 5.98 15.01
N SER A 89 -28.64 7.13 14.41
CA SER A 89 -29.26 8.27 15.11
C SER A 89 -30.65 7.91 15.64
N ALA A 90 -31.49 7.27 14.82
CA ALA A 90 -32.84 6.84 15.21
C ALA A 90 -32.81 5.80 16.33
N PHE A 91 -31.96 4.78 16.22
CA PHE A 91 -31.80 3.72 17.21
C PHE A 91 -31.34 4.26 18.56
N LEU A 92 -30.27 5.07 18.60
CA LEU A 92 -29.76 5.63 19.85
C LEU A 92 -30.80 6.54 20.53
N LYS A 93 -31.55 7.34 19.75
CA LYS A 93 -32.66 8.15 20.27
C LYS A 93 -33.78 7.28 20.83
N ALA A 94 -34.22 6.25 20.11
CA ALA A 94 -35.28 5.35 20.55
C ALA A 94 -34.87 4.54 21.80
N ALA A 95 -33.63 4.06 21.85
CA ALA A 95 -33.09 3.35 23.01
C ALA A 95 -33.02 4.26 24.25
N ALA A 96 -32.56 5.51 24.09
CA ALA A 96 -32.52 6.51 25.15
C ALA A 96 -33.91 7.02 25.56
N ALA A 97 -34.87 7.08 24.63
CA ALA A 97 -36.26 7.40 24.94
C ALA A 97 -36.88 6.27 25.78
N THR A 98 -36.68 5.01 25.38
CA THR A 98 -37.19 3.82 26.08
C THR A 98 -36.72 3.73 27.54
N THR A 99 -35.62 4.38 27.95
CA THR A 99 -35.24 4.46 29.37
C THR A 99 -36.19 5.33 30.21
N ARG A 100 -36.88 6.29 29.58
CA ARG A 100 -37.86 7.22 30.19
C ARG A 100 -39.31 6.70 30.13
N ALA A 101 -39.55 5.64 29.36
CA ALA A 101 -40.69 4.74 29.42
C ALA A 101 -42.07 5.34 29.05
N ALA A 102 -42.17 6.09 27.94
CA ALA A 102 -43.44 6.37 27.29
C ALA A 102 -43.80 5.28 26.24
N THR A 103 -45.09 4.98 26.08
CA THR A 103 -45.58 3.87 25.25
C THR A 103 -45.24 4.00 23.76
N GLN A 104 -45.16 5.23 23.24
CA GLN A 104 -44.78 5.52 21.85
C GLN A 104 -43.31 5.15 21.59
N GLU A 105 -42.44 5.31 22.59
CA GLU A 105 -40.99 5.13 22.47
C GLU A 105 -40.60 3.64 22.31
N ALA A 106 -41.44 2.72 22.80
CA ALA A 106 -41.26 1.28 22.60
C ALA A 106 -41.48 0.85 21.15
N GLN A 107 -42.42 1.49 20.44
CA GLN A 107 -42.68 1.23 19.03
C GLN A 107 -41.52 1.75 18.16
N ASP A 108 -40.97 2.91 18.50
CA ASP A 108 -39.83 3.50 17.80
C ASP A 108 -38.58 2.60 17.92
N LEU A 109 -38.35 1.98 19.09
CA LEU A 109 -37.26 1.03 19.28
C LEU A 109 -37.45 -0.25 18.44
N GLU A 110 -38.66 -0.79 18.41
CA GLU A 110 -38.99 -1.98 17.60
C GLU A 110 -38.85 -1.67 16.10
N ALA A 111 -39.31 -0.49 15.65
CA ALA A 111 -39.18 -0.05 14.27
C ALA A 111 -37.71 0.12 13.86
N ALA A 112 -36.89 0.78 14.67
CA ALA A 112 -35.47 0.94 14.41
C ALA A 112 -34.74 -0.43 14.33
N VAL A 113 -35.11 -1.38 15.18
CA VAL A 113 -34.51 -2.72 15.15
C VAL A 113 -35.01 -3.55 13.96
N HIS A 114 -36.26 -3.35 13.53
CA HIS A 114 -36.79 -3.96 12.32
C HIS A 114 -36.06 -3.46 11.07
N GLU A 115 -35.89 -2.14 10.93
CA GLU A 115 -35.12 -1.51 9.85
C GLU A 115 -33.67 -2.03 9.82
N PHE A 116 -33.06 -2.23 10.98
CA PHE A 116 -31.73 -2.84 11.04
C PHE A 116 -31.71 -4.29 10.55
N ALA A 117 -32.74 -5.08 10.84
CA ALA A 117 -32.83 -6.45 10.35
C ALA A 117 -32.96 -6.50 8.82
N GLU A 118 -33.61 -5.50 8.20
CA GLU A 118 -33.62 -5.32 6.74
C GLU A 118 -32.23 -4.98 6.21
N LEU A 119 -31.48 -4.11 6.89
CA LEU A 119 -30.09 -3.79 6.53
C LEU A 119 -29.18 -5.03 6.61
N ILE A 120 -29.31 -5.85 7.66
CA ILE A 120 -28.62 -7.14 7.75
C ILE A 120 -28.94 -7.99 6.53
N SER A 121 -30.24 -8.13 6.20
CA SER A 121 -30.66 -8.98 5.10
C SER A 121 -30.10 -8.49 3.76
N LEU A 122 -30.14 -7.18 3.51
CA LEU A 122 -29.57 -6.56 2.31
C LEU A 122 -28.09 -6.91 2.12
N VAL A 123 -27.26 -6.67 3.15
CA VAL A 123 -25.80 -6.89 3.07
C VAL A 123 -25.44 -8.38 3.03
N GLN A 124 -26.22 -9.24 3.70
CA GLN A 124 -26.02 -10.70 3.62
C GLN A 124 -26.45 -11.28 2.26
N GLY A 125 -27.40 -10.64 1.57
CA GLY A 125 -27.84 -11.02 0.23
C GLY A 125 -26.96 -10.48 -0.91
N ALA A 126 -26.01 -9.58 -0.62
CA ALA A 126 -25.11 -9.02 -1.61
C ALA A 126 -24.12 -10.07 -2.16
N ASP A 127 -23.78 -9.95 -3.45
CA ASP A 127 -22.80 -10.82 -4.12
C ASP A 127 -21.40 -10.57 -3.55
N ASP A 128 -20.75 -11.62 -3.06
CA ASP A 128 -19.41 -11.55 -2.45
C ASP A 128 -18.28 -11.96 -3.40
N ARG A 129 -18.55 -11.99 -4.70
CA ARG A 129 -17.53 -12.22 -5.72
C ARG A 129 -16.71 -10.97 -6.03
N ARG A 130 -15.51 -11.17 -6.60
CA ARG A 130 -14.67 -10.05 -7.08
C ARG A 130 -15.38 -9.33 -8.24
N PRO A 131 -15.19 -8.01 -8.40
CA PRO A 131 -14.25 -7.15 -7.67
C PRO A 131 -14.77 -6.60 -6.33
N LEU A 132 -15.99 -6.92 -5.93
CA LEU A 132 -16.69 -6.25 -4.82
C LEU A 132 -16.53 -6.96 -3.47
N ARG A 133 -15.96 -8.16 -3.50
CA ARG A 133 -15.76 -9.04 -2.34
C ARG A 133 -15.23 -8.31 -1.11
N ALA A 134 -14.17 -7.51 -1.27
CA ALA A 134 -13.55 -6.81 -0.15
C ALA A 134 -14.50 -5.79 0.49
N LEU A 135 -15.23 -5.02 -0.33
CA LEU A 135 -16.21 -4.05 0.13
C LEU A 135 -17.38 -4.74 0.85
N VAL A 136 -17.98 -5.75 0.22
CA VAL A 136 -19.10 -6.51 0.80
C VAL A 136 -18.70 -7.19 2.11
N ASN A 137 -17.49 -7.73 2.21
CA ASN A 137 -16.98 -8.30 3.46
C ASN A 137 -16.82 -7.24 4.55
N ALA A 138 -16.31 -6.05 4.21
CA ALA A 138 -16.20 -4.95 5.16
C ALA A 138 -17.58 -4.45 5.63
N GLU A 139 -18.56 -4.40 4.73
CA GLU A 139 -19.95 -4.04 5.06
C GLU A 139 -20.63 -5.11 5.93
N ARG A 140 -20.38 -6.40 5.67
CA ARG A 140 -20.84 -7.51 6.52
C ARG A 140 -20.24 -7.41 7.93
N GLU A 141 -18.95 -7.08 8.05
CA GLU A 141 -18.29 -6.87 9.33
C GLU A 141 -18.88 -5.64 10.06
N LEU A 142 -19.10 -4.53 9.35
CA LEU A 142 -19.72 -3.32 9.90
C LEU A 142 -21.09 -3.62 10.49
N VAL A 143 -21.95 -4.27 9.72
CA VAL A 143 -23.29 -4.66 10.17
C VAL A 143 -23.22 -5.68 11.32
N GLY A 144 -22.21 -6.56 11.35
CA GLY A 144 -21.96 -7.48 12.46
C GLY A 144 -21.61 -6.76 13.78
N GLU A 145 -20.75 -5.74 13.72
CA GLU A 145 -20.39 -4.91 14.87
C GLU A 145 -21.60 -4.06 15.33
N LEU A 146 -22.36 -3.46 14.40
CA LEU A 146 -23.59 -2.74 14.73
C LEU A 146 -24.66 -3.66 15.35
N ALA A 147 -24.80 -4.91 14.89
CA ALA A 147 -25.70 -5.89 15.50
C ALA A 147 -25.28 -6.22 16.94
N SER A 148 -23.98 -6.34 17.18
CA SER A 148 -23.43 -6.59 18.51
C SER A 148 -23.64 -5.38 19.44
N MET A 149 -23.46 -4.16 18.91
CA MET A 149 -23.79 -2.90 19.59
C MET A 149 -25.28 -2.85 19.97
N THR A 150 -26.18 -3.11 19.02
CA THR A 150 -27.64 -3.12 19.26
C THR A 150 -28.01 -4.11 20.35
N ARG A 151 -27.51 -5.36 20.28
CA ARG A 151 -27.76 -6.38 21.32
C ARG A 151 -27.25 -5.93 22.69
N ALA A 152 -26.08 -5.29 22.75
CA ALA A 152 -25.51 -4.79 23.99
C ALA A 152 -26.36 -3.65 24.59
N TYR A 153 -26.83 -2.68 23.80
CA TYR A 153 -27.75 -1.64 24.27
C TYR A 153 -29.11 -2.21 24.71
N LEU A 154 -29.67 -3.19 24.00
CA LEU A 154 -30.88 -3.89 24.44
C LEU A 154 -30.64 -4.63 25.76
N ALA A 155 -29.45 -5.21 25.97
CA ALA A 155 -29.05 -5.84 27.24
C ALA A 155 -28.96 -4.82 28.40
N VAL A 156 -28.55 -3.57 28.14
CA VAL A 156 -28.59 -2.49 29.14
C VAL A 156 -30.01 -2.26 29.65
N LEU A 157 -31.02 -2.26 28.76
CA LEU A 157 -32.42 -2.03 29.11
C LEU A 157 -33.02 -3.13 29.98
N VAL A 158 -32.50 -4.36 29.89
CA VAL A 158 -32.99 -5.53 30.64
C VAL A 158 -32.12 -5.96 31.82
N ALA A 159 -30.98 -5.31 32.04
CA ALA A 159 -30.04 -5.65 33.10
C ALA A 159 -30.71 -5.69 34.50
N ALA A 160 -30.24 -6.61 35.36
CA ALA A 160 -30.80 -6.80 36.71
C ALA A 160 -30.16 -5.89 37.76
N THR A 161 -28.94 -5.40 37.50
CA THR A 161 -28.21 -4.48 38.37
C THR A 161 -27.59 -3.34 37.57
N PRO A 162 -27.35 -2.16 38.17
CA PRO A 162 -26.66 -1.07 37.49
C PRO A 162 -25.23 -1.42 37.05
N LEU A 163 -24.54 -2.28 37.81
CA LEU A 163 -23.22 -2.77 37.41
C LEU A 163 -23.27 -3.60 36.13
N GLN A 164 -24.29 -4.46 35.97
CA GLN A 164 -24.51 -5.18 34.71
C GLN A 164 -24.87 -4.23 33.56
N ALA A 165 -25.75 -3.25 33.82
CA ALA A 165 -26.11 -2.23 32.84
C ALA A 165 -24.87 -1.46 32.35
N GLN A 166 -23.98 -1.05 33.26
CA GLN A 166 -22.72 -0.40 32.92
C GLN A 166 -21.82 -1.29 32.06
N LYS A 167 -21.62 -2.56 32.45
CA LYS A 167 -20.82 -3.52 31.66
C LYS A 167 -21.35 -3.71 30.24
N HIS A 168 -22.67 -3.79 30.07
CA HIS A 168 -23.29 -3.87 28.74
C HIS A 168 -23.14 -2.57 27.95
N GLY A 169 -23.21 -1.41 28.61
CA GLY A 169 -22.96 -0.11 27.97
C GLY A 169 -21.52 0.04 27.48
N GLU A 170 -20.54 -0.38 28.29
CA GLU A 170 -19.12 -0.42 27.91
C GLU A 170 -18.89 -1.38 26.73
N ALA A 171 -19.58 -2.53 26.70
CA ALA A 171 -19.54 -3.43 25.55
C ALA A 171 -20.15 -2.78 24.30
N ALA A 172 -21.29 -2.10 24.42
CA ALA A 172 -21.94 -1.42 23.32
C ALA A 172 -21.04 -0.32 22.72
N GLN A 173 -20.41 0.50 23.57
CA GLN A 173 -19.48 1.53 23.11
C GLN A 173 -18.27 0.93 22.37
N ARG A 174 -17.68 -0.16 22.88
CA ARG A 174 -16.58 -0.84 22.17
C ARG A 174 -16.98 -1.34 20.79
N HIS A 175 -18.19 -1.87 20.63
CA HIS A 175 -18.70 -2.29 19.33
C HIS A 175 -18.99 -1.10 18.40
N LEU A 176 -19.47 0.03 18.94
CA LEU A 176 -19.64 1.26 18.17
C LEU A 176 -18.30 1.84 17.69
N ASP A 177 -17.28 1.84 18.54
CA ASP A 177 -15.94 2.30 18.19
C ASP A 177 -15.32 1.43 17.08
N ARG A 178 -15.48 0.10 17.18
CA ARG A 178 -15.07 -0.85 16.12
C ARG A 178 -15.86 -0.66 14.84
N ALA A 179 -17.19 -0.46 14.93
CA ALA A 179 -18.01 -0.17 13.77
C ALA A 179 -17.54 1.10 13.05
N ALA A 180 -17.13 2.14 13.78
CA ALA A 180 -16.55 3.34 13.18
C ALA A 180 -15.22 3.07 12.45
N GLU A 181 -14.37 2.21 13.02
CA GLU A 181 -13.13 1.78 12.37
C GLU A 181 -13.39 0.99 11.08
N VAL A 182 -14.30 0.02 11.12
CA VAL A 182 -14.69 -0.79 9.96
C VAL A 182 -15.38 0.07 8.89
N ALA A 183 -16.23 1.03 9.30
CA ALA A 183 -16.87 1.97 8.39
C ALA A 183 -15.86 2.85 7.65
N ARG A 184 -14.81 3.33 8.35
CA ARG A 184 -13.70 4.05 7.73
C ARG A 184 -12.99 3.17 6.70
N ARG A 185 -12.64 1.93 7.06
CA ARG A 185 -12.00 0.98 6.14
C ARG A 185 -12.86 0.70 4.90
N ALA A 186 -14.17 0.46 5.08
CA ALA A 186 -15.09 0.26 3.96
C ALA A 186 -15.18 1.51 3.07
N GLY A 187 -15.21 2.71 3.66
CA GLY A 187 -15.17 3.97 2.92
C GLY A 187 -13.88 4.15 2.12
N ASP A 188 -12.72 3.74 2.66
CA ASP A 188 -11.44 3.81 1.96
C ASP A 188 -11.35 2.79 0.80
N ILE A 189 -11.91 1.59 0.98
CA ILE A 189 -12.11 0.62 -0.12
C ILE A 189 -12.98 1.22 -1.22
N ALA A 190 -14.15 1.77 -0.87
CA ALA A 190 -15.07 2.37 -1.84
C ALA A 190 -14.46 3.56 -2.60
N LYS A 191 -13.73 4.45 -1.91
CA LYS A 191 -12.97 5.54 -2.55
C LYS A 191 -11.89 5.02 -3.49
N THR A 192 -11.28 3.88 -3.18
CA THR A 192 -10.28 3.26 -4.04
C THR A 192 -10.94 2.70 -5.28
N LEU A 193 -12.00 1.92 -5.13
CA LEU A 193 -12.80 1.40 -6.24
C LEU A 193 -13.27 2.53 -7.18
N ASN A 194 -13.86 3.59 -6.63
CA ASN A 194 -14.32 4.75 -7.41
C ASN A 194 -13.17 5.43 -8.19
N ALA A 195 -11.97 5.50 -7.61
CA ALA A 195 -10.81 6.03 -8.34
C ALA A 195 -10.37 5.11 -9.48
N LEU A 196 -10.43 3.79 -9.30
CA LEU A 196 -10.09 2.81 -10.32
C LEU A 196 -11.13 2.76 -11.46
N THR A 197 -12.40 3.01 -11.17
CA THR A 197 -13.49 3.00 -12.16
C THR A 197 -13.58 4.31 -12.95
N CYS A 198 -13.44 5.46 -12.29
CA CYS A 198 -13.59 6.78 -12.90
C CYS A 198 -12.36 7.28 -13.66
N GLU A 199 -11.15 6.98 -13.18
CA GLU A 199 -9.91 7.42 -13.82
C GLU A 199 -9.54 6.50 -15.00
N ARG A 200 -9.06 7.10 -16.09
CA ARG A 200 -8.60 6.39 -17.30
C ARG A 200 -7.11 6.55 -17.54
N ASP A 201 -6.48 7.58 -16.98
CA ASP A 201 -5.03 7.73 -17.01
C ASP A 201 -4.40 6.74 -16.01
N VAL A 202 -3.79 5.69 -16.55
CA VAL A 202 -3.02 4.64 -15.85
C VAL A 202 -2.14 5.21 -14.74
N ALA A 203 -1.51 6.34 -15.00
CA ALA A 203 -0.53 6.85 -14.07
C ALA A 203 -1.13 7.84 -13.05
N GLN A 204 -2.30 8.42 -13.31
CA GLN A 204 -3.14 8.99 -12.24
C GLN A 204 -3.68 7.90 -11.32
N ILE A 205 -4.06 6.73 -11.87
CA ILE A 205 -4.46 5.56 -11.06
C ILE A 205 -3.31 5.14 -10.15
N GLN A 206 -2.12 4.92 -10.70
CA GLN A 206 -0.93 4.54 -9.92
C GLN A 206 -0.55 5.60 -8.87
N ALA A 207 -0.63 6.90 -9.21
CA ALA A 207 -0.46 7.98 -8.24
C ALA A 207 -1.46 7.87 -7.08
N GLY A 208 -2.74 7.67 -7.41
CA GLY A 208 -3.80 7.49 -6.42
C GLY A 208 -3.59 6.27 -5.53
N LEU A 209 -3.04 5.17 -6.06
CA LEU A 209 -2.68 3.98 -5.31
C LEU A 209 -1.47 4.21 -4.38
N LEU A 210 -0.46 4.93 -4.85
CA LEU A 210 0.70 5.30 -4.04
C LEU A 210 0.31 6.21 -2.86
N ILE A 211 -0.53 7.22 -3.10
CA ILE A 211 -1.04 8.10 -2.04
C ILE A 211 -1.83 7.29 -1.00
N ARG A 212 -2.72 6.39 -1.44
CA ARG A 212 -3.45 5.50 -0.54
C ARG A 212 -2.53 4.56 0.24
N ALA A 213 -1.45 4.10 -0.38
CA ALA A 213 -0.45 3.31 0.31
C ALA A 213 0.27 4.14 1.40
N LEU A 214 0.63 5.39 1.14
CA LEU A 214 1.18 6.30 2.16
C LEU A 214 0.22 6.46 3.35
N GLU A 215 -1.06 6.70 3.06
CA GLU A 215 -2.12 6.84 4.07
C GLU A 215 -2.33 5.54 4.87
N ALA A 216 -2.40 4.39 4.19
CA ALA A 216 -2.66 3.10 4.82
C ALA A 216 -1.50 2.60 5.70
N TYR A 217 -0.27 3.07 5.45
CA TYR A 217 0.89 2.79 6.29
C TYR A 217 1.19 3.92 7.29
N GLU A 218 0.45 5.03 7.24
CA GLU A 218 0.65 6.22 8.07
C GLU A 218 2.10 6.76 8.01
N VAL A 219 2.69 6.77 6.81
CA VAL A 219 4.08 7.19 6.58
C VAL A 219 4.15 8.50 5.77
N PRO A 220 5.15 9.36 6.03
CA PRO A 220 5.20 10.70 5.44
C PRO A 220 5.69 10.73 3.99
N ASP A 221 6.44 9.72 3.54
CA ASP A 221 7.09 9.72 2.23
C ASP A 221 7.31 8.30 1.68
N LEU A 222 7.70 8.22 0.40
CA LEU A 222 7.86 6.95 -0.31
C LEU A 222 9.07 6.13 0.16
N LEU A 223 10.09 6.73 0.78
CA LEU A 223 11.20 5.97 1.37
C LEU A 223 10.76 5.27 2.66
N ALA A 224 9.99 5.97 3.48
CA ALA A 224 9.34 5.40 4.65
C ALA A 224 8.33 4.31 4.27
N LEU A 225 7.57 4.51 3.17
CA LEU A 225 6.68 3.49 2.62
C LEU A 225 7.44 2.26 2.12
N ASP A 226 8.55 2.44 1.39
CA ASP A 226 9.37 1.32 0.95
C ASP A 226 9.89 0.50 2.13
N LYS A 227 10.34 1.18 3.18
CA LYS A 227 10.80 0.51 4.39
C LYS A 227 9.66 -0.25 5.08
N ALA A 228 8.53 0.39 5.31
CA ALA A 228 7.39 -0.22 5.99
C ALA A 228 6.82 -1.41 5.20
N GLY A 229 6.69 -1.25 3.88
CA GLY A 229 6.28 -2.33 2.98
C GLY A 229 7.27 -3.49 2.96
N ARG A 230 8.59 -3.22 3.02
CA ARG A 230 9.61 -4.28 3.16
C ARG A 230 9.53 -5.00 4.50
N ASP A 231 9.26 -4.29 5.59
CA ASP A 231 9.12 -4.90 6.91
C ASP A 231 7.92 -5.85 6.94
N GLU A 232 6.79 -5.48 6.32
CA GLU A 232 5.63 -6.37 6.17
C GLU A 232 5.91 -7.55 5.21
N LEU A 233 6.52 -7.28 4.06
CA LEU A 233 6.93 -8.32 3.11
C LEU A 233 7.93 -9.31 3.74
N HIS A 234 8.80 -8.83 4.64
CA HIS A 234 9.71 -9.65 5.41
C HIS A 234 8.97 -10.58 6.38
N GLN A 235 7.88 -10.13 7.01
CA GLN A 235 7.06 -11.01 7.86
C GLN A 235 6.41 -12.14 7.05
N LEU A 236 6.02 -11.87 5.79
CA LEU A 236 5.41 -12.87 4.90
C LEU A 236 6.43 -13.84 4.31
N THR A 237 7.62 -13.35 3.93
CA THR A 237 8.59 -14.12 3.12
C THR A 237 9.84 -14.53 3.90
N SER A 238 10.08 -13.97 5.08
CA SER A 238 11.35 -14.06 5.83
C SER A 238 12.57 -13.55 5.04
N SER A 239 12.36 -12.75 3.99
CA SER A 239 13.41 -12.11 3.20
C SER A 239 13.37 -10.60 3.39
N ARG A 240 14.54 -9.96 3.52
CA ARG A 240 14.62 -8.50 3.76
C ARG A 240 14.22 -7.67 2.54
N GLY A 241 14.11 -8.32 1.38
CA GLY A 241 13.84 -7.67 0.11
C GLY A 241 14.96 -6.75 -0.36
N VAL A 242 14.72 -6.13 -1.50
CA VAL A 242 15.56 -5.08 -2.06
C VAL A 242 14.83 -3.75 -1.97
N ASP A 243 15.57 -2.66 -1.95
CA ASP A 243 14.97 -1.33 -2.05
C ASP A 243 13.94 -1.32 -3.21
N GLY A 244 12.78 -0.70 -2.99
CA GLY A 244 11.66 -0.56 -3.94
C GLY A 244 10.68 -1.73 -3.96
N SER A 245 11.07 -2.89 -3.43
CA SER A 245 10.14 -4.03 -3.28
C SER A 245 9.02 -3.74 -2.29
N GLY A 246 9.25 -2.88 -1.29
CA GLY A 246 8.24 -2.48 -0.33
C GLY A 246 7.18 -1.56 -0.95
N LEU A 247 7.60 -0.64 -1.82
CA LEU A 247 6.66 0.20 -2.58
C LEU A 247 5.73 -0.63 -3.46
N LEU A 248 6.30 -1.57 -4.23
CA LEU A 248 5.51 -2.44 -5.09
C LEU A 248 4.54 -3.30 -4.25
N PHE A 249 5.02 -3.88 -3.15
CA PHE A 249 4.17 -4.65 -2.25
C PHE A 249 3.03 -3.79 -1.67
N ALA A 250 3.33 -2.57 -1.20
CA ALA A 250 2.34 -1.68 -0.62
C ALA A 250 1.24 -1.29 -1.62
N VAL A 251 1.59 -0.95 -2.87
CA VAL A 251 0.62 -0.66 -3.93
C VAL A 251 -0.25 -1.88 -4.25
N ASN A 252 0.38 -3.06 -4.43
CA ASN A 252 -0.36 -4.29 -4.70
C ASN A 252 -1.25 -4.72 -3.53
N ARG A 253 -0.85 -4.42 -2.30
CA ARG A 253 -1.66 -4.67 -1.10
C ARG A 253 -2.94 -3.81 -1.12
N VAL A 254 -2.81 -2.51 -1.41
CA VAL A 254 -3.98 -1.61 -1.54
C VAL A 254 -4.93 -2.09 -2.64
N LEU A 255 -4.38 -2.51 -3.80
CA LEU A 255 -5.17 -3.12 -4.87
C LEU A 255 -5.89 -4.39 -4.38
N ALA A 256 -5.18 -5.31 -3.71
CA ALA A 256 -5.75 -6.57 -3.24
C ALA A 256 -6.81 -6.40 -2.16
N GLU A 257 -6.62 -5.43 -1.26
CA GLU A 257 -7.58 -5.09 -0.21
C GLU A 257 -8.81 -4.34 -0.74
N SER A 258 -8.78 -3.88 -1.99
CA SER A 258 -9.89 -3.14 -2.61
C SER A 258 -10.64 -3.94 -3.68
N LEU A 259 -9.92 -4.58 -4.61
CA LEU A 259 -10.48 -5.28 -5.79
C LEU A 259 -10.51 -6.81 -5.66
N PHE A 260 -9.67 -7.37 -4.80
CA PHE A 260 -9.43 -8.82 -4.76
C PHE A 260 -9.81 -9.39 -3.38
N ASP A 261 -9.20 -10.52 -3.02
CA ASP A 261 -9.17 -11.10 -1.68
C ASP A 261 -7.75 -10.92 -1.12
N GLY A 262 -7.61 -9.98 -0.17
CA GLY A 262 -6.33 -9.66 0.45
C GLY A 262 -5.68 -10.83 1.20
N GLU A 263 -6.46 -11.75 1.78
CA GLU A 263 -5.91 -12.93 2.45
C GLU A 263 -5.37 -13.94 1.44
N GLN A 264 -6.12 -14.20 0.36
CA GLN A 264 -5.70 -15.06 -0.72
C GLN A 264 -4.44 -14.53 -1.41
N PHE A 265 -4.37 -13.22 -1.67
CA PHE A 265 -3.18 -12.56 -2.22
C PHE A 265 -1.93 -12.83 -1.37
N ARG A 266 -2.01 -12.66 -0.04
CA ARG A 266 -0.90 -12.91 0.88
C ARG A 266 -0.51 -14.39 0.93
N ASP A 267 -1.48 -15.30 0.90
CA ASP A 267 -1.19 -16.75 0.88
C ASP A 267 -0.48 -17.17 -0.41
N VAL A 268 -0.98 -16.75 -1.58
CA VAL A 268 -0.37 -17.03 -2.88
C VAL A 268 1.05 -16.46 -2.94
N LEU A 269 1.26 -15.21 -2.50
CA LEU A 269 2.58 -14.57 -2.47
C LEU A 269 3.57 -15.40 -1.65
N ARG A 270 3.21 -15.75 -0.41
CA ARG A 270 4.04 -16.55 0.50
C ARG A 270 4.42 -17.91 -0.10
N ARG A 271 3.44 -18.60 -0.69
CA ARG A 271 3.64 -19.93 -1.29
C ARG A 271 4.45 -19.86 -2.57
N ALA A 272 4.18 -18.90 -3.45
CA ALA A 272 4.94 -18.67 -4.67
C ALA A 272 6.40 -18.32 -4.36
N TYR A 273 6.66 -17.45 -3.38
CA TYR A 273 8.02 -17.12 -2.95
C TYR A 273 8.78 -18.37 -2.47
N THR A 274 8.12 -19.26 -1.72
CA THR A 274 8.70 -20.54 -1.29
C THR A 274 9.10 -21.43 -2.48
N VAL A 275 8.28 -21.45 -3.54
CA VAL A 275 8.60 -22.19 -4.77
C VAL A 275 9.78 -21.54 -5.50
N PHE A 276 9.76 -20.23 -5.72
CA PHE A 276 10.81 -19.53 -6.47
C PHE A 276 12.19 -19.70 -5.82
N ARG A 277 12.28 -19.59 -4.49
CA ARG A 277 13.55 -19.73 -3.76
C ARG A 277 14.07 -21.17 -3.67
N SER A 278 13.29 -22.17 -4.05
CA SER A 278 13.68 -23.59 -3.92
C SER A 278 14.87 -23.98 -4.82
N ARG A 279 15.07 -23.25 -5.93
CA ARG A 279 16.16 -23.47 -6.89
C ARG A 279 16.82 -22.15 -7.31
N PRO A 280 17.69 -21.57 -6.45
CA PRO A 280 18.31 -20.28 -6.71
C PRO A 280 19.30 -20.31 -7.89
N ASP A 281 19.82 -21.48 -8.28
CA ASP A 281 20.61 -21.68 -9.50
C ASP A 281 19.80 -21.39 -10.76
N VAL A 282 18.55 -21.85 -10.81
CA VAL A 282 17.64 -21.64 -11.94
C VAL A 282 17.24 -20.16 -12.06
N LEU A 283 16.93 -19.52 -10.93
CA LEU A 283 16.63 -18.08 -10.92
C LEU A 283 17.82 -17.24 -11.41
N ARG A 284 19.07 -17.58 -11.03
CA ARG A 284 20.27 -16.91 -11.57
C ARG A 284 20.39 -17.08 -13.08
N GLN A 285 20.09 -18.26 -13.61
CA GLN A 285 20.11 -18.51 -15.06
C GLN A 285 19.02 -17.73 -15.80
N LEU A 286 17.83 -17.64 -15.22
CA LEU A 286 16.74 -16.81 -15.75
C LEU A 286 17.12 -15.33 -15.77
N ALA A 287 17.63 -14.82 -14.64
CA ALA A 287 18.04 -13.43 -14.51
C ALA A 287 19.18 -13.03 -15.47
N ALA A 288 20.06 -13.97 -15.81
CA ALA A 288 21.12 -13.76 -16.80
C ALA A 288 20.64 -13.84 -18.26
N ASN A 289 19.36 -14.18 -18.50
CA ASN A 289 18.79 -14.31 -19.85
C ASN A 289 18.08 -13.02 -20.28
N PRO A 290 18.59 -12.28 -21.29
CA PRO A 290 17.97 -11.03 -21.73
C PRO A 290 16.53 -11.18 -22.23
N LEU A 291 16.17 -12.35 -22.77
CA LEU A 291 14.80 -12.61 -23.23
C LEU A 291 13.83 -12.72 -22.06
N PHE A 292 14.26 -13.28 -20.93
CA PHE A 292 13.43 -13.36 -19.74
C PHE A 292 13.16 -11.97 -19.15
N GLU A 293 14.18 -11.12 -19.08
CA GLU A 293 14.01 -9.73 -18.63
C GLU A 293 13.00 -8.96 -19.48
N SER A 294 13.14 -9.03 -20.81
CA SER A 294 12.19 -8.39 -21.72
C SER A 294 10.76 -8.94 -21.57
N ASP A 295 10.60 -10.26 -21.52
CA ASP A 295 9.28 -10.90 -21.39
C ASP A 295 8.63 -10.55 -20.03
N PHE A 296 9.41 -10.52 -18.95
CA PHE A 296 8.92 -10.20 -17.62
C PHE A 296 8.52 -8.73 -17.48
N GLN A 297 9.28 -7.81 -18.08
CA GLN A 297 8.92 -6.39 -18.15
C GLN A 297 7.62 -6.17 -18.92
N GLN A 298 7.48 -6.82 -20.09
CA GLN A 298 6.24 -6.76 -20.86
C GLN A 298 5.04 -7.33 -20.10
N ALA A 299 5.21 -8.51 -19.47
CA ALA A 299 4.18 -9.13 -18.64
C ALA A 299 3.74 -8.22 -17.47
N THR A 300 4.65 -7.42 -16.92
CA THR A 300 4.31 -6.49 -15.84
C THR A 300 3.37 -5.38 -16.32
N TRP A 301 3.59 -4.83 -17.52
CA TRP A 301 2.70 -3.82 -18.10
C TRP A 301 1.34 -4.41 -18.48
N GLU A 302 1.35 -5.54 -19.18
CA GLU A 302 0.12 -6.23 -19.59
C GLU A 302 -0.74 -6.63 -18.38
N LEU A 303 -0.11 -6.96 -17.25
CA LEU A 303 -0.82 -7.27 -16.02
C LEU A 303 -1.58 -6.06 -15.46
N PHE A 304 -0.93 -4.89 -15.42
CA PHE A 304 -1.57 -3.68 -14.92
C PHE A 304 -2.66 -3.19 -15.87
N ASP A 305 -2.33 -3.01 -17.14
CA ASP A 305 -3.26 -2.53 -18.17
C ASP A 305 -4.48 -3.46 -18.27
N GLY A 306 -4.25 -4.78 -18.34
CA GLY A 306 -5.33 -5.75 -18.41
C GLY A 306 -6.22 -5.75 -17.16
N SER A 307 -5.66 -5.48 -15.97
CA SER A 307 -6.46 -5.38 -14.75
C SER A 307 -7.35 -4.14 -14.73
N MET A 308 -6.85 -3.01 -15.23
CA MET A 308 -7.64 -1.77 -15.35
C MET A 308 -8.70 -1.89 -16.45
N GLU A 309 -8.36 -2.49 -17.60
CA GLU A 309 -9.32 -2.83 -18.64
C GLU A 309 -10.45 -3.73 -18.10
N ALA A 310 -10.14 -4.67 -17.21
CA ALA A 310 -11.15 -5.53 -16.57
C ALA A 310 -12.07 -4.74 -15.65
N VAL A 311 -11.53 -3.84 -14.80
CA VAL A 311 -12.31 -2.94 -13.95
C VAL A 311 -13.26 -2.10 -14.81
N HIS A 312 -12.74 -1.47 -15.86
CA HIS A 312 -13.50 -0.60 -16.75
C HIS A 312 -14.55 -1.37 -17.57
N ALA A 313 -14.27 -2.62 -17.93
CA ALA A 313 -15.22 -3.48 -18.63
C ALA A 313 -16.41 -3.91 -17.75
N VAL A 314 -16.20 -4.06 -16.44
CA VAL A 314 -17.28 -4.32 -15.48
C VAL A 314 -18.10 -3.07 -15.27
N ASP A 315 -17.44 -1.93 -15.03
CA ASP A 315 -18.08 -0.66 -14.70
C ASP A 315 -18.93 -0.07 -15.85
N ASN A 316 -18.42 -0.09 -17.09
CA ASN A 316 -19.09 0.56 -18.22
C ASN A 316 -20.11 -0.33 -18.96
N ALA A 317 -20.35 -1.56 -18.49
CA ALA A 317 -21.18 -2.48 -19.24
C ALA A 317 -22.67 -2.17 -19.09
N VAL A 318 -23.39 -2.11 -20.22
CA VAL A 318 -24.84 -1.88 -20.23
C VAL A 318 -25.62 -3.13 -19.82
N HIS A 319 -25.04 -4.33 -20.04
CA HIS A 319 -25.63 -5.61 -19.67
C HIS A 319 -24.53 -6.67 -19.44
N SER A 320 -24.79 -7.69 -18.62
CA SER A 320 -23.80 -8.70 -18.20
C SER A 320 -23.11 -9.42 -19.36
N ARG A 321 -23.81 -9.64 -20.47
CA ARG A 321 -23.24 -10.22 -21.70
C ARG A 321 -22.12 -9.38 -22.32
N GLN A 322 -22.15 -8.04 -22.17
CA GLN A 322 -21.12 -7.14 -22.69
C GLN A 322 -19.85 -7.26 -21.85
N THR A 323 -19.99 -7.23 -20.51
CA THR A 323 -18.92 -7.51 -19.56
C THR A 323 -18.26 -8.85 -19.86
N GLY A 324 -19.06 -9.92 -19.93
CA GLY A 324 -18.58 -11.27 -20.20
C GLY A 324 -17.81 -11.41 -21.50
N ARG A 325 -18.27 -10.74 -22.57
CA ARG A 325 -17.57 -10.70 -23.87
C ARG A 325 -16.21 -10.02 -23.79
N ALA A 326 -16.13 -8.88 -23.11
CA ALA A 326 -14.89 -8.14 -22.93
C ALA A 326 -13.89 -8.94 -22.07
N LEU A 327 -14.36 -9.44 -20.93
CA LEU A 327 -13.54 -10.21 -19.99
C LEU A 327 -13.04 -11.53 -20.56
N LEU A 328 -13.76 -12.18 -21.48
CA LEU A 328 -13.24 -13.36 -22.19
C LEU A 328 -12.02 -13.07 -23.07
N GLY A 329 -11.95 -11.86 -23.65
CA GLY A 329 -10.76 -11.42 -24.39
C GLY A 329 -9.60 -11.18 -23.42
N ILE A 330 -9.87 -10.45 -22.34
CA ILE A 330 -8.89 -10.12 -21.31
C ILE A 330 -8.34 -11.38 -20.63
N ALA A 331 -9.19 -12.36 -20.31
CA ALA A 331 -8.79 -13.67 -19.76
C ALA A 331 -7.81 -14.40 -20.68
N SER A 332 -8.01 -14.31 -22.00
CA SER A 332 -7.11 -14.93 -22.97
C SER A 332 -5.74 -14.27 -22.96
N SER A 333 -5.70 -12.93 -22.98
CA SER A 333 -4.46 -12.15 -22.89
C SER A 333 -3.72 -12.41 -21.59
N LEU A 334 -4.44 -12.51 -20.46
CA LEU A 334 -3.85 -12.81 -19.16
C LEU A 334 -3.14 -14.18 -19.15
N VAL A 335 -3.71 -15.20 -19.80
CA VAL A 335 -3.08 -16.53 -19.89
C VAL A 335 -1.88 -16.52 -20.83
N GLU A 336 -1.96 -15.84 -21.97
CA GLU A 336 -0.92 -15.84 -23.01
C GLU A 336 0.26 -14.89 -22.72
N GLY A 337 0.04 -13.82 -21.97
CA GLY A 337 1.07 -12.88 -21.56
C GLY A 337 1.57 -13.18 -20.14
N PRO A 338 1.09 -12.46 -19.11
CA PRO A 338 1.63 -12.57 -17.75
C PRO A 338 1.57 -13.98 -17.16
N GLY A 339 0.46 -14.68 -17.38
CA GLY A 339 0.24 -16.05 -16.90
C GLY A 339 1.25 -17.05 -17.43
N GLN A 340 1.62 -16.94 -18.71
CA GLN A 340 2.61 -17.83 -19.33
C GLN A 340 4.01 -17.63 -18.74
N VAL A 341 4.42 -16.37 -18.55
CA VAL A 341 5.73 -16.03 -17.98
C VAL A 341 5.84 -16.60 -16.56
N ILE A 342 4.87 -16.31 -15.69
CA ILE A 342 4.88 -16.81 -14.31
C ILE A 342 4.79 -18.34 -14.26
N ALA A 343 3.92 -18.97 -15.07
CA ALA A 343 3.83 -20.43 -15.13
C ALA A 343 5.17 -21.07 -15.53
N THR A 344 5.88 -20.48 -16.49
CA THR A 344 7.19 -20.96 -16.93
C THR A 344 8.20 -20.91 -15.77
N VAL A 345 8.26 -19.80 -15.03
CA VAL A 345 9.18 -19.66 -13.91
C VAL A 345 8.84 -20.65 -12.79
N LEU A 346 7.55 -20.79 -12.42
CA LEU A 346 7.11 -21.75 -11.40
C LEU A 346 7.49 -23.19 -11.76
N LEU A 347 7.32 -23.60 -13.01
CA LEU A 347 7.67 -24.95 -13.47
C LEU A 347 9.18 -25.21 -13.48
N LEU A 348 9.98 -24.17 -13.79
CA LEU A 348 11.44 -24.24 -13.77
C LEU A 348 11.98 -24.32 -12.34
N THR A 349 11.50 -23.45 -11.45
CA THR A 349 11.98 -23.37 -10.06
C THR A 349 11.51 -24.56 -9.23
N SER A 350 10.32 -25.12 -9.48
CA SER A 350 9.88 -26.38 -8.87
C SER A 350 10.60 -27.62 -9.42
N GLY A 351 11.27 -27.50 -10.57
CA GLY A 351 11.94 -28.62 -11.25
C GLY A 351 11.02 -29.56 -12.02
N VAL A 352 9.71 -29.26 -12.12
CA VAL A 352 8.76 -30.00 -12.95
C VAL A 352 9.14 -29.95 -14.43
N LYS A 353 9.68 -28.81 -14.87
CA LYS A 353 10.28 -28.64 -16.20
C LYS A 353 11.76 -28.28 -16.04
N THR A 354 12.59 -28.83 -16.93
CA THR A 354 14.05 -28.59 -16.94
C THR A 354 14.56 -28.06 -18.28
N ALA A 355 13.70 -27.96 -19.29
CA ALA A 355 14.06 -27.36 -20.57
C ALA A 355 14.40 -25.87 -20.39
N ALA A 356 15.34 -25.36 -21.19
CA ALA A 356 15.73 -23.95 -21.13
C ALA A 356 14.52 -23.00 -21.31
N TYR A 357 14.56 -21.85 -20.64
CA TYR A 357 13.53 -20.81 -20.74
C TYR A 357 13.18 -20.43 -22.19
N THR A 358 14.20 -20.31 -23.05
CA THR A 358 14.06 -19.99 -24.47
C THR A 358 13.20 -21.00 -25.25
N ASN A 359 13.13 -22.25 -24.79
CA ASN A 359 12.26 -23.27 -25.37
C ASN A 359 10.86 -23.20 -24.76
N LEU A 360 10.76 -23.02 -23.44
CA LEU A 360 9.47 -23.00 -22.73
C LEU A 360 8.63 -21.77 -23.05
N ARG A 361 9.23 -20.60 -23.29
CA ARG A 361 8.50 -19.39 -23.72
C ARG A 361 7.76 -19.55 -25.05
N ASN A 362 8.17 -20.52 -25.88
CA ASN A 362 7.49 -20.85 -27.15
C ASN A 362 6.53 -22.05 -27.01
N GLU A 363 6.43 -22.67 -25.83
CA GLU A 363 5.47 -23.74 -25.55
C GLU A 363 4.05 -23.16 -25.40
N ASN A 364 3.02 -23.97 -25.65
CA ASN A 364 1.63 -23.54 -25.53
C ASN A 364 1.30 -23.11 -24.09
N ALA A 365 0.89 -21.85 -23.90
CA ALA A 365 0.50 -21.26 -22.61
C ALA A 365 -0.48 -22.14 -21.81
N THR A 366 -1.51 -22.68 -22.47
CA THR A 366 -2.48 -23.58 -21.81
C THR A 366 -1.83 -24.82 -21.24
N LYS A 367 -0.83 -25.37 -21.94
CA LYS A 367 -0.11 -26.56 -21.45
C LYS A 367 0.73 -26.21 -20.22
N LEU A 368 1.38 -25.05 -20.21
CA LEU A 368 2.18 -24.58 -19.08
C LEU A 368 1.29 -24.32 -17.86
N VAL A 369 0.25 -23.50 -18.01
CA VAL A 369 -0.70 -23.17 -16.93
C VAL A 369 -1.39 -24.42 -16.38
N SER A 370 -1.89 -25.31 -17.25
CA SER A 370 -2.53 -26.55 -16.79
C SER A 370 -1.56 -27.52 -16.11
N THR A 371 -0.26 -27.49 -16.45
CA THR A 371 0.76 -28.28 -15.73
C THR A 371 0.93 -27.73 -14.33
N VAL A 372 1.00 -26.41 -14.16
CA VAL A 372 1.09 -25.76 -12.83
C VAL A 372 -0.14 -26.10 -11.97
N GLN A 373 -1.36 -25.93 -12.51
CA GLN A 373 -2.60 -26.16 -11.77
C GLN A 373 -2.79 -27.61 -11.30
N ARG A 374 -2.18 -28.58 -11.99
CA ARG A 374 -2.26 -30.02 -11.65
C ARG A 374 -1.14 -30.50 -10.74
N GLU A 375 -0.03 -29.77 -10.68
CA GLU A 375 1.11 -30.13 -9.86
C GLU A 375 0.79 -29.86 -8.37
N PRO A 376 0.84 -30.88 -7.48
CA PRO A 376 0.45 -30.69 -6.07
C PRO A 376 1.24 -29.60 -5.34
N THR A 377 2.51 -29.42 -5.67
CA THR A 377 3.38 -28.41 -5.06
C THR A 377 3.07 -26.98 -5.52
N LEU A 378 2.38 -26.82 -6.65
CA LEU A 378 2.05 -25.54 -7.27
C LEU A 378 0.55 -25.24 -7.32
N HIS A 379 -0.28 -26.20 -6.91
CA HIS A 379 -1.74 -26.10 -6.94
C HIS A 379 -2.23 -24.84 -6.21
N GLY A 380 -3.15 -24.07 -6.79
CA GLY A 380 -3.66 -22.84 -6.18
C GLY A 380 -2.84 -21.57 -6.44
N LEU A 381 -1.64 -21.67 -7.04
CA LEU A 381 -0.82 -20.48 -7.33
C LEU A 381 -1.24 -19.70 -8.58
N LEU A 382 -2.00 -20.35 -9.48
CA LEU A 382 -2.51 -19.77 -10.73
C LEU A 382 -4.02 -20.03 -10.86
N ASP A 383 -4.75 -19.93 -9.76
CA ASP A 383 -6.20 -20.01 -9.79
C ASP A 383 -6.77 -18.80 -10.54
N GLY A 384 -7.96 -18.95 -11.13
CA GLY A 384 -8.54 -17.95 -12.03
C GLY A 384 -8.01 -17.96 -13.47
N LEU A 385 -6.84 -18.54 -13.74
CA LEU A 385 -6.36 -18.76 -15.12
C LEU A 385 -7.12 -19.90 -15.82
N ASP A 386 -8.29 -19.59 -16.39
CA ASP A 386 -9.17 -20.59 -16.99
C ASP A 386 -8.81 -20.87 -18.46
N ASN A 387 -8.24 -22.05 -18.70
CA ASN A 387 -7.89 -22.54 -20.03
C ASN A 387 -9.12 -22.74 -20.95
N ASP A 388 -10.31 -22.90 -20.39
CA ASP A 388 -11.57 -23.06 -21.12
C ASP A 388 -12.06 -21.76 -21.68
N LEU A 389 -11.98 -20.69 -20.90
CA LEU A 389 -12.26 -19.34 -21.36
C LEU A 389 -11.30 -18.95 -22.50
N ARG A 390 -9.99 -19.16 -22.33
CA ARG A 390 -8.98 -18.90 -23.37
C ARG A 390 -9.24 -19.70 -24.65
N THR A 391 -9.29 -21.03 -24.54
CA THR A 391 -9.43 -21.93 -25.70
C THR A 391 -10.75 -21.71 -26.42
N GLY A 392 -11.82 -21.46 -25.66
CA GLY A 392 -13.12 -21.11 -26.21
C GLY A 392 -13.03 -19.88 -27.10
N ARG A 393 -12.42 -18.79 -26.59
CA ARG A 393 -12.28 -17.53 -27.32
C ARG A 393 -11.38 -17.68 -28.55
N ALA A 394 -10.20 -18.29 -28.40
CA ALA A 394 -9.19 -18.42 -29.45
C ALA A 394 -9.68 -19.22 -30.68
N HIS A 395 -10.58 -20.18 -30.47
CA HIS A 395 -11.12 -21.03 -31.54
C HIS A 395 -12.56 -20.68 -31.95
N ALA A 396 -13.08 -19.53 -31.50
CA ALA A 396 -14.46 -19.10 -31.75
C ALA A 396 -15.53 -20.15 -31.35
N LEU A 397 -15.27 -20.85 -30.24
CA LEU A 397 -16.11 -21.93 -29.70
C LEU A 397 -17.06 -21.44 -28.58
N VAL A 398 -17.20 -20.12 -28.40
CA VAL A 398 -18.05 -19.53 -27.37
C VAL A 398 -19.32 -18.97 -28.00
N ARG A 399 -20.47 -19.44 -27.49
CA ARG A 399 -21.76 -18.83 -27.70
C ARG A 399 -22.11 -17.97 -26.49
N TYR A 400 -22.45 -16.71 -26.75
CA TYR A 400 -22.76 -15.72 -25.72
C TYR A 400 -24.27 -15.70 -25.48
N GLU A 401 -24.71 -16.20 -24.34
CA GLU A 401 -26.10 -16.10 -23.88
C GLU A 401 -26.28 -14.86 -22.98
N GLU A 402 -27.51 -14.63 -22.52
CA GLU A 402 -27.85 -13.46 -21.71
C GLU A 402 -27.14 -13.49 -20.35
N GLU A 403 -27.17 -14.64 -19.66
CA GLU A 403 -26.62 -14.82 -18.32
C GLU A 403 -25.34 -15.68 -18.28
N SER A 404 -24.95 -16.29 -19.41
CA SER A 404 -23.84 -17.25 -19.44
C SER A 404 -23.03 -17.29 -20.74
N ALA A 405 -21.82 -17.83 -20.66
CA ALA A 405 -21.04 -18.33 -21.79
C ALA A 405 -21.23 -19.84 -21.96
N VAL A 406 -21.55 -20.27 -23.17
CA VAL A 406 -21.55 -21.69 -23.54
C VAL A 406 -20.31 -21.98 -24.38
N ILE A 407 -19.41 -22.81 -23.86
CA ILE A 407 -18.12 -23.15 -24.47
C ILE A 407 -18.20 -24.58 -25.01
N GLU A 408 -18.18 -24.72 -26.33
CA GLU A 408 -18.34 -26.00 -27.01
C GLU A 408 -17.00 -26.60 -27.39
N ARG A 409 -16.62 -27.73 -26.77
CA ARG A 409 -15.34 -28.40 -27.05
C ARG A 409 -15.58 -29.81 -27.55
N LYS A 410 -14.56 -30.37 -28.20
CA LYS A 410 -14.53 -31.80 -28.55
C LYS A 410 -14.73 -32.71 -27.32
N SER A 411 -14.27 -32.28 -26.16
CA SER A 411 -14.37 -33.02 -24.90
C SER A 411 -15.70 -32.83 -24.17
N GLY A 412 -16.57 -31.91 -24.61
CA GLY A 412 -17.85 -31.60 -23.96
C GLY A 412 -18.21 -30.12 -24.01
N THR A 413 -19.42 -29.80 -23.55
CA THR A 413 -19.90 -28.43 -23.42
C THR A 413 -19.80 -27.98 -21.98
N ARG A 414 -19.24 -26.79 -21.74
CA ARG A 414 -19.19 -26.14 -20.43
C ARG A 414 -20.03 -24.87 -20.47
N ILE A 415 -20.89 -24.68 -19.49
CA ILE A 415 -21.68 -23.46 -19.31
C ILE A 415 -21.12 -22.74 -18.08
N VAL A 416 -20.82 -21.45 -18.22
CA VAL A 416 -20.25 -20.62 -17.14
C VAL A 416 -21.07 -19.33 -17.02
N ALA A 417 -21.57 -19.03 -15.83
CA ALA A 417 -22.34 -17.80 -15.60
C ALA A 417 -21.43 -16.57 -15.68
N TRP A 418 -21.95 -15.42 -16.13
CA TRP A 418 -21.14 -14.20 -16.23
C TRP A 418 -20.47 -13.78 -14.92
N PRO A 419 -21.15 -13.82 -13.76
CA PRO A 419 -20.49 -13.49 -12.50
C PRO A 419 -19.29 -14.39 -12.15
N ASP A 420 -19.32 -15.67 -12.55
CA ASP A 420 -18.19 -16.59 -12.33
C ASP A 420 -17.03 -16.30 -13.29
N VAL A 421 -17.34 -15.82 -14.50
CA VAL A 421 -16.31 -15.31 -15.43
C VAL A 421 -15.65 -14.06 -14.85
N VAL A 422 -16.43 -13.13 -14.29
CA VAL A 422 -15.88 -11.93 -13.62
C VAL A 422 -14.97 -12.34 -12.48
N ASP A 423 -15.47 -13.12 -11.52
CA ASP A 423 -14.69 -13.54 -10.35
C ASP A 423 -13.40 -14.26 -10.74
N GLY A 424 -13.48 -15.21 -11.69
CA GLY A 424 -12.33 -15.96 -12.17
C GLY A 424 -11.25 -15.08 -12.81
N VAL A 425 -11.63 -14.06 -13.58
CA VAL A 425 -10.66 -13.12 -14.18
C VAL A 425 -9.95 -12.29 -13.11
N PHE A 426 -10.69 -11.74 -12.15
CA PHE A 426 -10.09 -10.98 -11.04
C PHE A 426 -9.23 -11.88 -10.13
N GLN A 427 -9.62 -13.14 -9.90
CA GLN A 427 -8.79 -14.13 -9.20
C GLN A 427 -7.48 -14.42 -9.96
N GLY A 428 -7.54 -14.45 -11.30
CA GLY A 428 -6.37 -14.60 -12.14
C GLY A 428 -5.38 -13.44 -11.95
N TYR A 429 -5.87 -12.19 -11.97
CA TYR A 429 -5.04 -11.00 -11.71
C TYR A 429 -4.43 -11.04 -10.32
N GLU A 430 -5.24 -11.30 -9.28
CA GLU A 430 -4.80 -11.46 -7.89
C GLU A 430 -3.63 -12.46 -7.77
N SER A 431 -3.78 -13.64 -8.36
CA SER A 431 -2.78 -14.71 -8.31
C SER A 431 -1.48 -14.32 -9.00
N ILE A 432 -1.57 -13.64 -10.16
CA ILE A 432 -0.39 -13.22 -10.92
C ILE A 432 0.33 -12.04 -10.26
N TYR A 433 -0.39 -11.04 -9.72
CA TYR A 433 0.23 -9.97 -8.94
C TYR A 433 0.98 -10.54 -7.72
N ALA A 434 0.37 -11.46 -6.98
CA ALA A 434 1.00 -12.13 -5.85
C ALA A 434 2.28 -12.88 -6.26
N CYS A 435 2.23 -13.64 -7.35
CA CYS A 435 3.39 -14.35 -7.89
C CYS A 435 4.48 -13.41 -8.42
N GLN A 436 4.11 -12.28 -9.03
CA GLN A 436 5.05 -11.29 -9.54
C GLN A 436 5.86 -10.65 -8.40
N VAL A 437 5.18 -10.19 -7.34
CA VAL A 437 5.84 -9.63 -6.15
C VAL A 437 6.76 -10.67 -5.50
N ALA A 438 6.28 -11.92 -5.38
CA ALA A 438 7.08 -13.02 -4.86
C ALA A 438 8.33 -13.33 -5.69
N LEU A 439 8.24 -13.27 -7.02
CA LEU A 439 9.36 -13.49 -7.93
C LEU A 439 10.40 -12.37 -7.83
N LEU A 440 9.94 -11.11 -7.81
CA LEU A 440 10.81 -9.95 -7.63
C LEU A 440 11.56 -10.01 -6.32
N GLN A 441 10.88 -10.39 -5.24
CA GLN A 441 11.50 -10.60 -3.94
C GLN A 441 12.59 -11.67 -3.99
N ALA A 442 12.32 -12.81 -4.63
CA ALA A 442 13.29 -13.89 -4.77
C ALA A 442 14.50 -13.51 -5.65
N LEU A 443 14.29 -12.74 -6.71
CA LEU A 443 15.37 -12.22 -7.57
C LEU A 443 16.22 -11.18 -6.83
N GLY A 444 15.58 -10.27 -6.10
CA GLY A 444 16.26 -9.26 -5.29
C GLY A 444 17.16 -9.85 -4.22
N GLU A 445 16.72 -10.92 -3.54
CA GLU A 445 17.53 -11.64 -2.55
C GLU A 445 18.81 -12.26 -3.16
N LEU A 446 18.78 -12.58 -4.45
CA LEU A 446 19.95 -13.07 -5.19
C LEU A 446 20.85 -11.94 -5.72
N GLY A 447 20.53 -10.68 -5.42
CA GLY A 447 21.28 -9.49 -5.84
C GLY A 447 20.88 -8.95 -7.22
N PHE A 448 19.80 -9.45 -7.83
CA PHE A 448 19.34 -8.94 -9.12
C PHE A 448 18.39 -7.75 -8.92
N THR A 449 18.93 -6.55 -9.08
CA THR A 449 18.18 -5.29 -8.95
C THR A 449 17.66 -4.73 -10.27
N GLY A 450 18.07 -5.29 -11.41
CA GLY A 450 17.60 -4.89 -12.76
C GLY A 450 16.12 -5.18 -13.01
N PHE A 451 15.49 -6.00 -12.16
CA PHE A 451 14.06 -6.24 -12.15
C PHE A 451 13.32 -5.34 -11.13
N GLY A 452 14.06 -4.56 -10.32
CA GLY A 452 13.60 -3.66 -9.24
C GLY A 452 13.88 -2.16 -9.51
N ILE A 453 14.32 -1.38 -8.49
CA ILE A 453 14.36 0.11 -8.49
C ILE A 453 14.86 0.79 -9.77
N GLY A 454 15.89 0.26 -10.42
CA GLY A 454 16.41 0.79 -11.70
C GLY A 454 15.37 0.86 -12.83
N GLY A 455 14.20 0.27 -12.61
CA GLY A 455 12.99 0.43 -13.39
C GLY A 455 11.71 0.33 -12.54
N LEU A 456 11.68 0.78 -11.28
CA LEU A 456 10.45 0.73 -10.46
C LEU A 456 9.26 1.38 -11.15
N TRP A 457 9.51 2.51 -11.84
CA TRP A 457 8.51 3.15 -12.69
C TRP A 457 8.04 2.22 -13.82
N ARG A 458 8.93 1.42 -14.44
CA ARG A 458 8.54 0.37 -15.39
C ARG A 458 7.71 -0.72 -14.71
N THR A 459 8.10 -1.16 -13.52
CA THR A 459 7.37 -2.20 -12.79
C THR A 459 5.98 -1.72 -12.34
N LEU A 460 5.79 -0.42 -12.13
CA LEU A 460 4.50 0.21 -11.89
C LEU A 460 3.77 0.64 -13.18
N GLY A 461 4.32 0.34 -14.36
CA GLY A 461 3.70 0.70 -15.65
C GLY A 461 3.67 2.21 -15.95
N MET A 462 4.50 3.01 -15.28
CA MET A 462 4.54 4.47 -15.43
C MET A 462 5.78 4.94 -16.15
N PRO A 463 5.73 5.99 -16.99
CA PRO A 463 6.92 6.67 -17.47
C PRO A 463 7.72 7.29 -16.31
N ALA A 464 9.05 7.30 -16.43
CA ALA A 464 9.91 7.84 -15.38
C ALA A 464 9.61 9.31 -15.00
N PRO A 465 9.32 10.25 -15.95
CA PRO A 465 8.92 11.60 -15.59
C PRO A 465 7.67 11.62 -14.71
N GLN A 466 6.69 10.78 -15.01
CA GLN A 466 5.44 10.75 -14.25
C GLN A 466 5.65 10.23 -12.83
N MET A 467 6.48 9.20 -12.67
CA MET A 467 6.90 8.74 -11.34
C MET A 467 7.58 9.86 -10.55
N THR A 468 8.48 10.62 -11.18
CA THR A 468 9.13 11.79 -10.55
C THR A 468 8.14 12.88 -10.18
N THR A 469 7.13 13.15 -11.01
CA THR A 469 6.04 14.07 -10.68
C THR A 469 5.28 13.62 -9.43
N ILE A 470 4.91 12.34 -9.36
CA ILE A 470 4.17 11.77 -8.22
C ILE A 470 5.01 11.82 -6.94
N LEU A 471 6.30 11.45 -7.03
CA LEU A 471 7.25 11.56 -5.93
C LEU A 471 7.29 12.99 -5.39
N LEU A 472 7.39 13.97 -6.27
CA LEU A 472 7.41 15.38 -5.89
C LEU A 472 6.10 15.83 -5.26
N GLN A 473 4.96 15.42 -5.81
CA GLN A 473 3.65 15.69 -5.24
C GLN A 473 3.47 15.10 -3.84
N ALA A 474 3.93 13.86 -3.62
CA ALA A 474 3.95 13.24 -2.30
C ALA A 474 4.85 13.98 -1.29
N MET A 475 5.83 14.74 -1.78
CA MET A 475 6.72 15.59 -0.98
C MET A 475 6.22 17.04 -0.87
N ASN A 476 4.91 17.27 -1.07
CA ASN A 476 4.25 18.59 -1.05
C ASN A 476 4.82 19.59 -2.09
N CYS A 477 5.29 19.07 -3.22
CA CYS A 477 5.57 19.91 -4.39
C CYS A 477 4.35 19.98 -5.31
N HIS A 478 4.09 21.14 -5.88
CA HIS A 478 2.97 21.44 -6.75
C HIS A 478 3.46 21.94 -8.11
N ASP A 479 2.58 21.99 -9.11
CA ASP A 479 2.88 22.50 -10.45
C ASP A 479 4.14 21.88 -11.09
N VAL A 480 4.38 20.59 -10.83
CA VAL A 480 5.61 19.90 -11.26
C VAL A 480 5.63 19.74 -12.78
N THR A 481 6.65 20.30 -13.41
CA THR A 481 6.91 20.21 -14.84
C THR A 481 8.27 19.55 -15.06
N ILE A 482 8.32 18.57 -15.96
CA ILE A 482 9.57 17.84 -16.27
C ILE A 482 9.83 17.93 -17.77
N THR A 483 10.99 18.48 -18.12
CA THR A 483 11.52 18.52 -19.47
C THR A 483 12.66 17.51 -19.57
N ALA A 484 12.40 16.38 -20.22
CA ALA A 484 13.39 15.33 -20.44
C ALA A 484 14.13 15.56 -21.78
N GLU A 485 15.40 15.92 -21.71
CA GLU A 485 16.35 15.94 -22.83
C GLU A 485 17.26 14.70 -22.78
N MET A 486 17.97 14.41 -23.86
CA MET A 486 18.90 13.27 -23.91
C MET A 486 19.96 13.39 -22.81
N LYS A 487 19.91 12.49 -21.82
CA LYS A 487 20.79 12.43 -20.63
C LYS A 487 20.71 13.62 -19.66
N ARG A 488 19.78 14.55 -19.85
CA ARG A 488 19.59 15.72 -18.98
C ARG A 488 18.12 15.93 -18.68
N TRP A 489 17.77 16.01 -17.41
CA TRP A 489 16.41 16.35 -16.99
C TRP A 489 16.38 17.74 -16.37
N ARG A 490 15.35 18.51 -16.71
CA ARG A 490 14.98 19.73 -16.00
C ARG A 490 13.65 19.50 -15.30
N ILE A 491 13.62 19.74 -13.99
CA ILE A 491 12.44 19.66 -13.14
C ILE A 491 12.15 21.08 -12.67
N GLU A 492 10.89 21.50 -12.77
CA GLU A 492 10.40 22.74 -12.19
C GLU A 492 9.21 22.43 -11.30
N ALA A 493 9.20 22.93 -10.07
CA ALA A 493 8.11 22.68 -9.12
C ALA A 493 7.91 23.87 -8.17
N ARG A 494 6.71 24.05 -7.66
CA ARG A 494 6.43 24.90 -6.48
C ARG A 494 6.52 24.04 -5.24
N THR A 495 7.04 24.56 -4.14
CA THR A 495 7.00 23.83 -2.86
C THR A 495 6.68 24.81 -1.74
N ASP A 496 5.71 24.42 -0.92
CA ASP A 496 5.19 25.23 0.17
C ASP A 496 5.93 24.98 1.50
N GLY A 497 6.83 23.99 1.53
CA GLY A 497 7.58 23.59 2.72
C GLY A 497 9.05 24.05 2.76
N ASP A 498 9.62 23.98 3.96
CA ASP A 498 11.05 24.23 4.26
C ASP A 498 12.01 23.13 3.76
N THR A 499 11.51 22.17 2.96
CA THR A 499 12.33 21.07 2.43
C THR A 499 13.37 21.64 1.47
N SER A 500 14.64 21.46 1.82
CA SER A 500 15.75 21.94 0.99
C SER A 500 15.82 21.19 -0.35
N LEU A 501 16.14 21.90 -1.43
CA LEU A 501 16.38 21.34 -2.77
C LEU A 501 17.30 20.10 -2.77
N PRO A 502 18.43 20.09 -2.04
CA PRO A 502 19.27 18.90 -1.91
C PRO A 502 18.53 17.67 -1.37
N THR A 503 17.63 17.87 -0.42
CA THR A 503 16.85 16.80 0.20
C THR A 503 15.86 16.23 -0.81
N LEU A 504 15.16 17.10 -1.57
CA LEU A 504 14.29 16.67 -2.67
C LEU A 504 15.04 15.85 -3.72
N ILE A 505 16.23 16.29 -4.14
CA ILE A 505 17.05 15.56 -5.12
C ILE A 505 17.55 14.22 -4.56
N ALA A 506 18.01 14.19 -3.31
CA ALA A 506 18.46 12.97 -2.66
C ALA A 506 17.32 11.92 -2.61
N MET A 507 16.09 12.35 -2.30
CA MET A 507 14.90 11.50 -2.30
C MET A 507 14.51 11.04 -3.70
N LEU A 508 14.71 11.86 -4.74
CA LEU A 508 14.46 11.48 -6.14
C LEU A 508 15.49 10.53 -6.72
N THR A 509 16.75 10.63 -6.28
CA THR A 509 17.90 9.94 -6.89
C THR A 509 17.68 8.43 -7.12
N PRO A 510 17.11 7.65 -6.18
CA PRO A 510 16.85 6.23 -6.40
C PRO A 510 15.90 5.96 -7.58
N TYR A 511 15.02 6.90 -7.90
CA TYR A 511 13.93 6.72 -8.86
C TYR A 511 14.21 7.33 -10.24
N LEU A 512 15.31 8.07 -10.39
CA LEU A 512 15.71 8.67 -11.66
C LEU A 512 16.37 7.61 -12.57
N PRO A 513 16.01 7.57 -13.87
CA PRO A 513 16.58 6.59 -14.80
C PRO A 513 18.11 6.64 -14.88
N ASP A 514 18.74 5.48 -15.02
CA ASP A 514 20.21 5.35 -15.04
C ASP A 514 20.87 6.17 -16.16
N ASP A 515 20.18 6.37 -17.27
CA ASP A 515 20.63 7.13 -18.44
C ASP A 515 20.57 8.66 -18.25
N VAL A 516 20.00 9.17 -17.15
CA VAL A 516 20.07 10.59 -16.79
C VAL A 516 21.43 10.88 -16.14
N ASP A 517 22.25 11.67 -16.84
CA ASP A 517 23.58 12.06 -16.36
C ASP A 517 23.52 13.35 -15.52
N LYS A 518 22.62 14.28 -15.88
CA LYS A 518 22.51 15.61 -15.28
C LYS A 518 21.07 15.96 -14.90
N LEU A 519 20.91 16.65 -13.77
CA LEU A 519 19.64 17.17 -13.30
C LEU A 519 19.74 18.68 -13.06
N ASP A 520 18.66 19.39 -13.40
CA ASP A 520 18.46 20.83 -13.20
C ASP A 520 17.10 20.98 -12.49
N PHE A 521 17.11 21.18 -11.17
CA PHE A 521 15.91 21.29 -10.36
C PHE A 521 15.65 22.75 -9.99
N ARG A 522 14.52 23.30 -10.44
CA ARG A 522 14.04 24.64 -10.13
C ARG A 522 12.85 24.57 -9.16
N ALA A 523 13.00 25.13 -7.97
CA ALA A 523 11.93 25.22 -6.98
C ALA A 523 11.46 26.67 -6.81
N HIS A 524 10.15 26.89 -6.86
CA HIS A 524 9.52 28.15 -6.47
C HIS A 524 9.12 28.07 -4.99
N GLN A 525 9.84 28.79 -4.13
CA GLN A 525 9.73 28.78 -2.66
C GLN A 525 9.60 30.21 -2.14
N ASN A 526 8.60 30.48 -1.30
CA ASN A 526 8.44 31.79 -0.62
C ASN A 526 8.48 33.02 -1.57
N GLY A 527 8.01 32.86 -2.82
CA GLY A 527 8.04 33.91 -3.84
C GLY A 527 9.39 34.13 -4.52
N GLN A 528 10.40 33.29 -4.23
CA GLN A 528 11.69 33.23 -4.91
C GLN A 528 11.81 31.93 -5.72
N THR A 529 12.69 31.94 -6.72
CA THR A 529 13.02 30.75 -7.50
C THR A 529 14.45 30.36 -7.20
N HIS A 530 14.64 29.13 -6.74
CA HIS A 530 15.95 28.55 -6.49
C HIS A 530 16.23 27.41 -7.48
N THR A 531 17.47 27.29 -7.94
CA THR A 531 17.90 26.29 -8.91
C THR A 531 19.06 25.49 -8.35
N LEU A 532 18.94 24.17 -8.27
CA LEU A 532 20.03 23.25 -7.93
C LEU A 532 20.31 22.34 -9.14
N ALA A 533 21.52 22.42 -9.70
CA ALA A 533 21.87 21.71 -10.93
C ALA A 533 23.25 21.03 -10.86
N GLY A 534 23.39 19.86 -11.46
CA GLY A 534 24.66 19.14 -11.51
C GLY A 534 24.58 17.69 -11.99
N PRO A 535 25.70 16.93 -11.92
CA PRO A 535 25.76 15.54 -12.33
C PRO A 535 25.16 14.58 -11.27
N LEU A 536 24.31 13.65 -11.70
CA LEU A 536 23.64 12.67 -10.81
C LEU A 536 24.57 11.56 -10.31
N ALA A 537 25.64 11.24 -11.03
CA ALA A 537 26.56 10.16 -10.67
C ALA A 537 27.09 10.30 -9.24
N LEU A 538 27.32 11.53 -8.78
CA LEU A 538 27.84 11.81 -7.43
C LEU A 538 26.77 11.72 -6.34
N PHE A 539 25.50 12.00 -6.66
CA PHE A 539 24.38 11.71 -5.75
C PHE A 539 24.23 10.19 -5.59
N ARG A 540 24.35 9.42 -6.66
CA ARG A 540 24.33 7.95 -6.62
C ARG A 540 25.50 7.38 -5.81
N GLU A 541 26.72 7.90 -6.01
CA GLU A 541 27.91 7.52 -5.22
C GLU A 541 27.71 7.82 -3.73
N PHE A 542 27.21 9.01 -3.39
CA PHE A 542 26.93 9.41 -2.00
C PHE A 542 25.88 8.49 -1.35
N SER A 543 24.76 8.21 -2.04
CA SER A 543 23.72 7.33 -1.54
C SER A 543 24.18 5.88 -1.34
N ALA A 544 25.13 5.40 -2.14
CA ALA A 544 25.70 4.06 -2.02
C ALA A 544 26.76 3.91 -0.90
N SER A 545 27.31 5.02 -0.39
CA SER A 545 28.35 5.03 0.65
C SER A 545 27.76 4.91 2.07
N THR A 546 27.53 3.67 2.53
CA THR A 546 26.78 3.42 3.78
C THR A 546 27.64 3.09 5.01
N ASP A 547 28.84 2.53 4.85
CA ASP A 547 29.60 1.95 5.99
C ASP A 547 30.90 2.70 6.37
N ASP A 548 31.40 3.60 5.53
CA ASP A 548 32.64 4.37 5.78
C ASP A 548 32.30 5.88 5.85
N GLU A 549 32.31 6.44 7.07
CA GLU A 549 32.03 7.87 7.31
C GLU A 549 32.97 8.80 6.54
N ASP A 550 34.22 8.39 6.39
CA ASP A 550 35.26 9.16 5.72
C ASP A 550 35.06 9.15 4.20
N ALA A 551 34.70 8.00 3.63
CA ALA A 551 34.32 7.89 2.22
C ALA A 551 33.03 8.65 1.93
N ARG A 552 32.03 8.56 2.82
CA ARG A 552 30.75 9.26 2.70
C ARG A 552 30.92 10.77 2.74
N MET A 553 31.76 11.29 3.63
CA MET A 553 32.10 12.72 3.70
C MET A 553 32.81 13.19 2.42
N MET A 554 33.74 12.39 1.89
CA MET A 554 34.43 12.71 0.63
C MET A 554 33.46 12.73 -0.56
N ALA A 555 32.55 11.75 -0.66
CA ALA A 555 31.52 11.71 -1.69
C ALA A 555 30.59 12.93 -1.59
N PHE A 556 30.19 13.31 -0.38
CA PHE A 556 29.37 14.50 -0.12
C PHE A 556 30.06 15.80 -0.56
N LEU A 557 31.36 15.95 -0.32
CA LEU A 557 32.10 17.14 -0.76
C LEU A 557 32.27 17.18 -2.28
N ARG A 558 32.55 16.04 -2.94
CA ARG A 558 32.59 15.96 -4.41
C ARG A 558 31.25 16.38 -5.00
N LEU A 559 30.16 15.88 -4.41
CA LEU A 559 28.82 16.24 -4.81
C LEU A 559 28.63 17.77 -4.74
N ARG A 560 28.92 18.40 -3.61
CA ARG A 560 28.72 19.84 -3.44
C ARG A 560 29.65 20.72 -4.29
N LEU A 561 30.82 20.24 -4.68
CA LEU A 561 31.74 20.97 -5.55
C LEU A 561 31.32 20.98 -7.03
N THR A 562 30.57 19.98 -7.46
CA THR A 562 30.20 19.79 -8.87
C THR A 562 28.80 20.27 -9.21
N TRP A 563 28.04 20.62 -8.18
CA TRP A 563 26.68 21.15 -8.27
C TRP A 563 26.68 22.65 -8.03
N THR A 564 25.76 23.33 -8.70
CA THR A 564 25.53 24.77 -8.58
C THR A 564 24.17 25.03 -7.95
N TYR A 565 24.10 26.00 -7.05
CA TYR A 565 22.88 26.54 -6.49
C TYR A 565 22.74 28.00 -6.95
N ASP A 566 21.65 28.34 -7.64
CA ASP A 566 21.43 29.65 -8.25
C ASP A 566 22.61 30.13 -9.11
N ASP A 567 23.11 29.23 -9.96
CA ASP A 567 24.28 29.40 -10.83
C ASP A 567 25.64 29.57 -10.12
N ASP A 568 25.65 29.68 -8.79
CA ASP A 568 26.86 29.73 -7.97
C ASP A 568 27.29 28.33 -7.48
N PRO A 569 28.59 28.06 -7.25
CA PRO A 569 29.04 26.80 -6.67
C PRO A 569 28.37 26.52 -5.33
N TRP A 570 27.79 25.33 -5.16
CA TRP A 570 27.08 24.97 -3.93
C TRP A 570 28.02 24.94 -2.70
N LEU A 571 29.29 24.61 -2.90
CA LEU A 571 30.35 24.77 -1.91
C LEU A 571 31.34 25.86 -2.33
N SER A 572 31.51 26.88 -1.48
CA SER A 572 32.51 27.92 -1.73
C SER A 572 33.94 27.40 -1.53
N THR A 573 34.87 27.97 -2.29
CA THR A 573 36.30 27.63 -2.19
C THR A 573 36.86 27.89 -0.79
N ASP A 574 36.39 28.91 -0.08
CA ASP A 574 36.85 29.23 1.27
C ASP A 574 36.41 28.18 2.31
N VAL A 575 35.17 27.67 2.19
CA VAL A 575 34.70 26.58 3.05
C VAL A 575 35.49 25.31 2.76
N LEU A 576 35.76 24.99 1.47
CA LEU A 576 36.60 23.86 1.09
C LEU A 576 38.01 24.00 1.66
N ARG A 577 38.65 25.17 1.50
CA ARG A 577 39.99 25.45 2.03
C ARG A 577 40.05 25.29 3.54
N ARG A 578 39.09 25.87 4.26
CA ARG A 578 38.99 25.75 5.72
C ARG A 578 38.84 24.30 6.16
N TRP A 579 37.88 23.59 5.60
CA TRP A 579 37.62 22.20 5.97
C TRP A 579 38.85 21.33 5.67
N THR A 580 39.42 21.46 4.47
CA THR A 580 40.61 20.72 4.05
C THR A 580 41.82 21.05 4.92
N ALA A 581 41.93 22.28 5.41
CA ALA A 581 42.97 22.69 6.33
C ALA A 581 42.86 22.05 7.71
N ILE A 582 41.65 22.04 8.29
CA ILE A 582 41.37 21.37 9.56
C ILE A 582 41.66 19.87 9.45
N GLN A 583 41.19 19.24 8.37
CA GLN A 583 41.46 17.82 8.12
C GLN A 583 42.95 17.56 7.91
N GLY A 584 43.63 18.39 7.12
CA GLY A 584 45.07 18.30 6.89
C GLY A 584 45.88 18.39 8.18
N ALA A 585 45.49 19.28 9.09
CA ALA A 585 46.12 19.43 10.41
C ALA A 585 45.92 18.17 11.29
N HIS A 586 44.71 17.61 11.35
CA HIS A 586 44.45 16.38 12.09
C HIS A 586 45.21 15.17 11.51
N VAL A 587 45.27 15.07 10.18
CA VAL A 587 45.93 13.96 9.48
C VAL A 587 47.45 13.98 9.65
N LEU A 588 48.04 15.14 9.97
CA LEU A 588 49.47 15.25 10.27
C LEU A 588 49.88 14.51 11.56
N GLU A 589 48.96 14.16 12.44
CA GLU A 589 49.25 13.39 13.66
C GLU A 589 49.22 11.86 13.43
N ALA A 590 48.63 11.40 12.32
CA ALA A 590 48.51 9.97 11.99
C ALA A 590 49.80 9.35 11.43
N GLU A 591 49.84 8.01 11.35
CA GLU A 591 50.94 7.27 10.73
C GLU A 591 51.18 7.68 9.26
N PRO A 592 52.43 7.77 8.77
CA PRO A 592 52.75 8.35 7.47
C PRO A 592 51.98 7.76 6.28
N ALA A 593 51.80 6.43 6.24
CA ALA A 593 51.13 5.78 5.12
C ALA A 593 49.64 6.15 5.01
N ALA A 594 48.92 6.10 6.14
CA ALA A 594 47.50 6.50 6.21
C ALA A 594 47.33 8.00 5.95
N ALA A 595 48.22 8.83 6.52
CA ALA A 595 48.21 10.27 6.34
C ALA A 595 48.39 10.68 4.88
N ILE A 596 49.35 10.07 4.17
CA ILE A 596 49.60 10.35 2.75
C ILE A 596 48.42 9.93 1.89
N ALA A 597 47.77 8.79 2.18
CA ALA A 597 46.59 8.35 1.43
C ALA A 597 45.45 9.37 1.56
N ARG A 598 45.13 9.79 2.78
CA ARG A 598 44.07 10.78 3.04
C ARG A 598 44.39 12.15 2.44
N LEU A 599 45.63 12.65 2.59
CA LEU A 599 46.06 13.92 1.98
C LEU A 599 45.99 13.90 0.45
N ARG A 600 46.22 12.74 -0.19
CA ARG A 600 46.01 12.58 -1.64
C ARG A 600 44.54 12.73 -2.00
N SER A 601 43.63 12.09 -1.27
CA SER A 601 42.19 12.23 -1.49
C SER A 601 41.73 13.69 -1.32
N LEU A 602 42.24 14.40 -0.31
CA LEU A 602 41.98 15.84 -0.12
C LEU A 602 42.52 16.69 -1.29
N ARG A 603 43.69 16.33 -1.83
CA ARG A 603 44.26 17.01 -2.99
C ARG A 603 43.44 16.76 -4.25
N ASP A 604 42.90 15.56 -4.41
CA ASP A 604 42.03 15.23 -5.53
C ASP A 604 40.71 16.04 -5.47
N LEU A 605 40.17 16.31 -4.27
CA LEU A 605 39.07 17.28 -4.08
C LEU A 605 39.46 18.70 -4.51
N ALA A 606 40.64 19.17 -4.10
CA ALA A 606 41.13 20.50 -4.46
C ALA A 606 41.32 20.64 -5.99
N THR A 607 41.77 19.56 -6.64
CA THR A 607 41.87 19.51 -8.11
C THR A 607 40.50 19.56 -8.77
N LEU A 608 39.51 18.83 -8.23
CA LEU A 608 38.12 18.86 -8.71
C LEU A 608 37.52 20.27 -8.58
N ALA A 609 37.84 20.99 -7.51
CA ALA A 609 37.41 22.37 -7.27
C ALA A 609 38.13 23.42 -8.14
N GLY A 610 39.18 23.04 -8.88
CA GLY A 610 40.03 23.98 -9.62
C GLY A 610 40.86 24.92 -8.72
N ASP A 611 41.15 24.53 -7.48
CA ASP A 611 41.89 25.36 -6.51
C ASP A 611 43.39 25.01 -6.49
N ASP A 612 44.13 25.59 -7.45
CA ASP A 612 45.57 25.36 -7.61
C ASP A 612 46.38 25.69 -6.34
N ALA A 613 45.96 26.69 -5.57
CA ALA A 613 46.63 27.08 -4.34
C ALA A 613 46.50 25.99 -3.26
N LEU A 614 45.30 25.41 -3.12
CA LEU A 614 45.07 24.31 -2.19
C LEU A 614 45.76 23.02 -2.64
N VAL A 615 45.80 22.73 -3.94
CA VAL A 615 46.57 21.61 -4.52
C VAL A 615 48.07 21.76 -4.22
N TRP A 616 48.62 22.96 -4.40
CA TRP A 616 50.00 23.29 -4.07
C TRP A 616 50.29 23.06 -2.58
N ALA A 617 49.46 23.62 -1.70
CA ALA A 617 49.65 23.49 -0.25
C ALA A 617 49.61 22.02 0.22
N LEU A 618 48.61 21.25 -0.22
CA LEU A 618 48.50 19.82 0.11
C LEU A 618 49.65 18.99 -0.43
N SER A 619 50.16 19.33 -1.62
CA SER A 619 51.35 18.67 -2.17
C SER A 619 52.59 18.93 -1.31
N GLY A 620 52.72 20.14 -0.75
CA GLY A 620 53.74 20.47 0.25
C GLY A 620 53.60 19.66 1.52
N VAL A 621 52.39 19.50 2.05
CA VAL A 621 52.13 18.71 3.27
C VAL A 621 52.39 17.22 3.07
N ILE A 622 52.02 16.66 1.91
CA ILE A 622 52.37 15.28 1.54
C ILE A 622 53.89 15.09 1.53
N ARG A 623 54.63 16.06 0.96
CA ARG A 623 56.09 16.05 0.92
C ARG A 623 56.69 16.16 2.33
N HIS A 624 56.14 17.02 3.19
CA HIS A 624 56.54 17.14 4.59
C HIS A 624 56.35 15.84 5.35
N LYS A 625 55.19 15.20 5.23
CA LYS A 625 54.90 13.94 5.91
C LYS A 625 55.82 12.79 5.45
N ARG A 626 56.28 12.81 4.19
CA ARG A 626 57.23 11.82 3.65
C ARG A 626 58.67 12.02 4.08
N LEU A 627 59.14 13.27 4.10
CA LEU A 627 60.55 13.62 4.27
C LEU A 627 60.85 14.17 5.68
N GLY A 628 59.83 14.39 6.51
CA GLY A 628 59.95 15.02 7.83
C GLY A 628 60.43 16.46 7.74
N SER A 629 61.15 16.91 8.76
CA SER A 629 61.73 18.26 8.87
C SER A 629 62.76 18.61 7.79
N SER A 630 63.12 17.67 6.91
CA SER A 630 63.98 17.92 5.75
C SER A 630 63.24 18.47 4.52
N SER A 631 61.90 18.54 4.55
CA SER A 631 61.12 19.17 3.47
C SER A 631 61.12 20.70 3.58
N ASP A 632 61.40 21.41 2.50
CA ASP A 632 61.21 22.87 2.39
C ASP A 632 59.71 23.24 2.17
N ALA A 633 58.82 22.74 3.03
CA ALA A 633 57.36 22.86 2.89
C ALA A 633 56.73 23.91 3.84
N ARG A 634 57.54 24.84 4.36
CA ARG A 634 57.14 25.76 5.44
C ARG A 634 56.08 26.76 4.98
N ALA A 635 56.15 27.21 3.74
CA ALA A 635 55.18 28.14 3.17
C ALA A 635 53.81 27.46 2.97
N GLU A 636 53.81 26.22 2.48
CA GLU A 636 52.60 25.41 2.29
C GLU A 636 51.88 25.11 3.62
N LEU A 637 52.64 24.75 4.67
CA LEU A 637 52.10 24.50 6.00
C LEU A 637 51.49 25.76 6.61
N SER A 638 52.20 26.89 6.53
CA SER A 638 51.69 28.18 7.04
C SER A 638 50.44 28.65 6.30
N GLN A 639 50.35 28.38 5.00
CA GLN A 639 49.16 28.71 4.21
C GLN A 639 47.95 27.86 4.62
N LEU A 640 48.16 26.57 4.89
CA LEU A 640 47.13 25.67 5.42
C LEU A 640 46.66 26.13 6.81
N GLU A 641 47.57 26.49 7.71
CA GLU A 641 47.22 27.06 9.02
C GLU A 641 46.40 28.35 8.89
N ALA A 642 46.75 29.23 7.96
CA ALA A 642 46.00 30.45 7.68
C ALA A 642 44.58 30.16 7.18
N TRP A 643 44.34 29.04 6.49
CA TRP A 643 43.02 28.65 6.05
C TRP A 643 42.14 28.05 7.15
N CYS A 644 42.71 27.54 8.25
CA CYS A 644 41.94 27.04 9.40
C CYS A 644 41.02 28.11 10.02
N VAL A 645 41.35 29.40 9.85
CA VAL A 645 40.61 30.54 10.41
C VAL A 645 39.69 31.25 9.41
N LEU A 646 39.56 30.76 8.18
CA LEU A 646 38.61 31.30 7.20
C LEU A 646 37.17 31.21 7.71
N SER A 647 36.27 32.02 7.16
CA SER A 647 34.84 31.94 7.50
C SER A 647 34.27 30.56 7.14
N ALA A 648 33.43 30.01 8.02
CA ALA A 648 32.59 28.85 7.72
C ALA A 648 31.14 29.26 7.48
N ALA A 649 30.90 30.55 7.18
CA ALA A 649 29.57 31.02 6.83
C ALA A 649 29.12 30.25 5.59
N LEU A 650 28.10 29.44 5.80
CA LEU A 650 27.36 28.79 4.75
C LEU A 650 26.35 29.81 4.24
N PRO A 651 26.03 29.83 2.94
CA PRO A 651 24.94 30.67 2.45
C PRO A 651 23.66 30.44 3.27
N GLU A 652 22.82 31.47 3.44
CA GLU A 652 21.58 31.39 4.26
C GLU A 652 20.58 30.31 3.81
N TRP A 653 20.77 29.77 2.61
CA TRP A 653 19.95 28.72 1.99
C TRP A 653 20.52 27.29 2.14
N TRP A 654 21.60 27.11 2.91
CA TRP A 654 22.03 25.78 3.43
C TRP A 654 21.20 25.37 4.64
#